data_AF-A0A535SDQ4-F1
#
_entry.id   AF-A0A535SDQ4-F1
#
_cell.length_a   1.000
_cell.length_b   1.000
_cell.length_c   1.000
_cell.angle_alpha   90.00
_cell.angle_beta   90.00
_cell.angle_gamma   90.00
#
_symmetry.space_group_name_H-M   'P 1'
#
loop_
_entity.id
_entity.type
_entity.pdbx_description
1 polymer ?
#
loop_
_entity_poly.entity_id
_entity_poly.type
_entity_poly.pdbx_seq_one_letter_code
_entity_poly.pdbx_strand_id
1 'polypeptide(L)'
;MEVIDARTLGPLRVRLAVVITLAAAFIGLFVAQDVLWQRGRAPANLFEQAVWVLTFVWVFPVLPSLLACVGMLLHRRPRQASLVPMSIPVCFRIVSRGQNAEALHETVLNIRDQMGRHRLFPFRIEVVTDVSVDLPPGNDIVPLVVPADFHPRRGARFKARALEYARRRSDLPANAWILHLDEESRITASLIAGVRAAVMEEEESGRFRIGQGAILYHRNLRRNPILTLADSLRTGDDLGRFYLQQRLGVTLFGLHGSFILVRNSIELQSTFDVGPAGSITEDAWWALVQMERGRRCRWVDGYLVEQSPETIRDFIKQRRRWYVGLVKCVLHAPTRLRYRIPLGITLFLWSVSWIGVLAMYLDLVAGQSTLPLVRIAGNFSFAAYIASYVFGLKMNLDNLRRQHWLLRPLRLPLYALQVVLIPFFSIIEALGVIYGLLSPDSGFHIISKPGRSDTVTPHAWVHVRAAAAVACLLAGVIVASHLPPTSPIAQAVNRLPIVTGIASAQVSTSQPASIAPEPLPAQSTGTPAQGAMTAAAFQGGVMLYVDSANGGRQDLAWSAQALFQRLAGLGANSVGIAFPVFMAGVTASTVYADPRQTPTAGTLATIVSEAHRQHLTVLLRPILDEQTLMDPQGDWRGSIRPADQARWFTSYSQLLRQYAQIAQANNVEAIDVGTELNSVQGDATGWRMVIAAVRAIYSGQVTYSVNFDFERLGFADALDFLGVDAYYPLDAPLGASVGQLEEAWSPWIADLTRLSATSGKPLVITELGVRSEPGAHLKPWVWYTQAAPDMGEQQRYYQASCPAVSHAVGGLYWWLVTLDSPYANALQDTSYDPLGKPAEQAIKTCFSRWLPPFTAGRKE
;
A
#
# COMPACT_ATOMS: atom_id res chain seq x y z
N MET A 1 -4.37 -11.31 26.36
CA MET A 1 -2.94 -10.98 26.49
C MET A 1 -2.22 -11.64 25.33
N GLU A 2 -2.12 -10.95 24.20
CA GLU A 2 -1.65 -11.53 22.95
C GLU A 2 -0.11 -11.56 22.96
N VAL A 3 0.48 -12.75 22.77
CA VAL A 3 1.92 -12.87 22.56
C VAL A 3 2.22 -12.21 21.21
N ILE A 4 3.01 -11.13 21.21
CA ILE A 4 3.41 -10.44 19.98
C ILE A 4 4.33 -11.37 19.19
N ASP A 5 3.74 -12.23 18.36
CA ASP A 5 4.46 -13.32 17.72
C ASP A 5 5.37 -12.78 16.60
N ALA A 6 6.65 -13.04 16.77
CA ALA A 6 7.73 -12.77 15.83
C ALA A 6 8.35 -14.09 15.36
N ARG A 7 7.57 -15.04 14.82
CA ARG A 7 8.16 -16.22 14.15
C ARG A 7 9.02 -15.79 12.97
N THR A 8 10.31 -15.63 13.23
CA THR A 8 11.36 -15.46 12.23
C THR A 8 12.67 -16.02 12.76
N LEU A 9 13.48 -16.53 11.84
CA LEU A 9 14.75 -17.22 12.04
C LEU A 9 15.53 -16.73 13.28
N GLY A 10 15.95 -17.65 14.15
CA GLY A 10 16.67 -17.34 15.39
C GLY A 10 17.94 -16.50 15.16
N PRO A 11 18.45 -15.82 16.20
CA PRO A 11 19.53 -14.82 16.09
C PRO A 11 20.81 -15.38 15.44
N LEU A 12 21.09 -16.68 15.59
CA LEU A 12 22.21 -17.36 14.94
C LEU A 12 22.07 -17.37 13.40
N ARG A 13 20.85 -17.61 12.89
CA ARG A 13 20.57 -17.68 11.45
C ARG A 13 20.66 -16.31 10.78
N VAL A 14 20.33 -15.23 11.50
CA VAL A 14 20.46 -13.85 11.01
C VAL A 14 21.93 -13.47 10.86
N ARG A 15 22.76 -13.75 11.87
CA ARG A 15 24.21 -13.50 11.82
C ARG A 15 24.87 -14.32 10.72
N LEU A 16 24.50 -15.59 10.60
CA LEU A 16 24.98 -16.46 9.53
C LEU A 16 24.60 -15.90 8.15
N ALA A 17 23.38 -15.40 7.97
CA ALA A 17 22.96 -14.76 6.72
C ALA A 17 23.80 -13.51 6.38
N VAL A 18 24.11 -12.66 7.37
CA VAL A 18 24.98 -11.48 7.17
C VAL A 18 26.37 -11.92 6.74
N VAL A 19 26.98 -12.88 7.45
CA VAL A 19 28.33 -13.40 7.12
C VAL A 19 28.36 -14.06 5.74
N ILE A 20 27.37 -14.89 5.41
CA ILE A 20 27.27 -15.54 4.10
C ILE A 20 27.11 -14.49 2.99
N THR A 21 26.26 -13.48 3.19
CA THR A 21 26.06 -12.43 2.18
C THR A 21 27.34 -11.62 1.96
N LEU A 22 28.03 -11.25 3.03
CA LEU A 22 29.32 -10.56 2.96
C LEU A 22 30.38 -11.40 2.23
N ALA A 23 30.53 -12.68 2.62
CA ALA A 23 31.51 -13.58 2.02
C ALA A 23 31.20 -13.86 0.55
N ALA A 24 29.93 -14.12 0.21
CA ALA A 24 29.50 -14.37 -1.16
C ALA A 24 29.70 -13.14 -2.05
N ALA A 25 29.35 -11.94 -1.57
CA ALA A 25 29.60 -10.70 -2.30
C ALA A 25 31.11 -10.45 -2.48
N PHE A 26 31.90 -10.61 -1.42
CA PHE A 26 33.35 -10.42 -1.47
C PHE A 26 34.02 -11.38 -2.48
N ILE A 27 33.73 -12.68 -2.38
CA ILE A 27 34.27 -13.70 -3.30
C ILE A 27 33.75 -13.45 -4.73
N GLY A 28 32.45 -13.16 -4.87
CA GLY A 28 31.84 -12.87 -6.17
C GLY A 28 32.48 -11.69 -6.88
N LEU A 29 32.84 -10.63 -6.15
CA LEU A 29 33.61 -9.52 -6.70
C LEU A 29 34.99 -9.99 -7.17
N PHE A 30 35.74 -10.75 -6.37
CA PHE A 30 37.04 -11.29 -6.81
C PHE A 30 36.93 -12.11 -8.10
N VAL A 31 35.95 -13.03 -8.17
CA VAL A 31 35.71 -13.86 -9.35
C VAL A 31 35.32 -13.00 -10.56
N ALA A 32 34.40 -12.06 -10.40
CA ALA A 32 33.96 -11.19 -11.49
C ALA A 32 35.14 -10.38 -12.06
N GLN A 33 35.97 -9.82 -11.19
CA GLN A 33 37.15 -9.06 -11.58
C GLN A 33 38.19 -9.94 -12.31
N ASP A 34 38.44 -11.16 -11.82
CA ASP A 34 39.40 -12.08 -12.45
C ASP A 34 38.91 -12.58 -13.82
N VAL A 35 37.60 -12.79 -13.98
CA VAL A 35 36.96 -13.17 -15.26
C VAL A 35 36.99 -12.02 -16.26
N LEU A 36 36.63 -10.81 -15.82
CA LEU A 36 36.53 -9.63 -16.70
C LEU A 36 37.89 -9.11 -17.13
N TRP A 37 38.93 -9.21 -16.29
CA TRP A 37 40.22 -8.55 -16.54
C TRP A 37 41.42 -9.49 -16.69
N GLN A 38 41.22 -10.81 -16.82
CA GLN A 38 42.26 -11.82 -17.14
C GLN A 38 43.62 -11.58 -16.44
N ARG A 39 43.62 -11.38 -15.12
CA ARG A 39 44.82 -11.10 -14.30
C ARG A 39 45.58 -9.80 -14.62
N GLY A 40 44.88 -8.76 -15.07
CA GLY A 40 45.23 -7.34 -14.93
C GLY A 40 46.61 -6.92 -15.41
N ARG A 41 46.69 -6.25 -16.56
CA ARG A 41 47.92 -5.60 -17.02
C ARG A 41 48.20 -4.30 -16.28
N ALA A 42 49.47 -3.88 -16.23
CA ALA A 42 49.85 -2.58 -15.69
C ALA A 42 49.27 -1.43 -16.55
N PRO A 43 49.00 -0.25 -15.96
CA PRO A 43 48.47 0.90 -16.70
C PRO A 43 49.47 1.37 -17.77
N ALA A 44 49.03 1.38 -19.04
CA ALA A 44 49.89 1.61 -20.20
C ALA A 44 49.90 3.07 -20.68
N ASN A 45 48.88 3.86 -20.34
CA ASN A 45 48.75 5.25 -20.75
C ASN A 45 48.34 6.16 -19.58
N LEU A 46 48.40 7.48 -19.80
CA LEU A 46 48.15 8.48 -18.76
C LEU A 46 46.73 8.37 -18.16
N PHE A 47 45.74 8.02 -18.97
CA PHE A 47 44.37 7.81 -18.51
C PHE A 47 44.28 6.61 -17.57
N GLU A 48 44.84 5.47 -17.95
CA GLU A 48 44.89 4.26 -17.10
C GLU A 48 45.67 4.53 -15.80
N GLN A 49 46.80 5.24 -15.86
CA GLN A 49 47.54 5.65 -14.66
C GLN A 49 46.68 6.53 -13.73
N ALA A 50 45.90 7.45 -14.27
CA ALA A 50 44.98 8.26 -13.48
C ALA A 50 43.88 7.42 -12.83
N VAL A 51 43.27 6.49 -13.58
CA VAL A 51 42.26 5.55 -13.02
C VAL A 51 42.89 4.67 -11.94
N TRP A 52 44.11 4.19 -12.14
CA TRP A 52 44.83 3.36 -11.18
C TRP A 52 45.05 4.11 -9.87
N VAL A 53 45.48 5.38 -9.93
CA VAL A 53 45.62 6.24 -8.74
C VAL A 53 44.27 6.46 -8.04
N LEU A 54 43.18 6.65 -8.80
CA LEU A 54 41.84 6.84 -8.24
C LEU A 54 41.34 5.63 -7.43
N THR A 55 41.81 4.40 -7.72
CA THR A 55 41.41 3.19 -6.97
C THR A 55 41.79 3.24 -5.48
N PHE A 56 42.82 4.02 -5.11
CA PHE A 56 43.22 4.17 -3.70
C PHE A 56 42.13 4.79 -2.82
N VAL A 57 41.17 5.51 -3.40
CA VAL A 57 40.00 6.05 -2.70
C VAL A 57 39.16 4.93 -2.06
N TRP A 58 39.22 3.70 -2.59
CA TRP A 58 38.49 2.55 -2.03
C TRP A 58 38.98 2.10 -0.64
N VAL A 59 40.11 2.63 -0.16
CA VAL A 59 40.59 2.37 1.22
C VAL A 59 39.78 3.18 2.25
N PHE A 60 39.31 4.38 1.89
CA PHE A 60 38.59 5.27 2.81
C PHE A 60 37.30 4.68 3.41
N PRO A 61 36.44 3.96 2.66
CA PRO A 61 35.23 3.37 3.23
C PRO A 61 35.45 2.13 4.11
N VAL A 62 36.68 1.62 4.29
CA VAL A 62 36.92 0.38 5.05
C VAL A 62 36.47 0.49 6.50
N LEU A 63 36.84 1.56 7.20
CA LEU A 63 36.45 1.76 8.60
C LEU A 63 34.93 1.88 8.79
N PRO A 64 34.19 2.77 8.09
CA PRO A 64 32.73 2.82 8.25
C PRO A 64 32.05 1.51 7.83
N SER A 65 32.57 0.80 6.83
CA SER A 65 32.08 -0.52 6.41
C SER A 65 32.26 -1.56 7.51
N LEU A 66 33.41 -1.57 8.19
CA LEU A 66 33.66 -2.45 9.32
C LEU A 66 32.69 -2.16 10.47
N LEU A 67 32.48 -0.88 10.81
CA LEU A 67 31.55 -0.46 11.85
C LEU A 67 30.10 -0.86 11.51
N ALA A 68 29.69 -0.74 10.25
CA ALA A 68 28.39 -1.20 9.78
C ALA A 68 28.23 -2.72 9.97
N CYS A 69 29.22 -3.50 9.56
CA CYS A 69 29.24 -4.96 9.72
C CYS A 69 29.18 -5.37 11.19
N VAL A 70 30.00 -4.75 12.06
CA VAL A 70 29.99 -5.00 13.51
C VAL A 70 28.60 -4.70 14.08
N GLY A 71 28.01 -3.56 13.72
CA GLY A 71 26.65 -3.20 14.12
C GLY A 71 25.62 -4.27 13.72
N MET A 72 25.60 -4.69 12.45
CA MET A 72 24.68 -5.71 11.94
C MET A 72 24.84 -7.05 12.65
N LEU A 73 26.07 -7.47 12.98
CA LEU A 73 26.34 -8.71 13.71
C LEU A 73 25.93 -8.63 15.18
N LEU A 74 26.07 -7.45 15.79
CA LEU A 74 25.68 -7.20 17.16
C LEU A 74 24.17 -7.03 17.33
N HIS A 75 23.48 -6.55 16.30
CA HIS A 75 22.03 -6.34 16.31
C HIS A 75 21.28 -7.65 16.61
N ARG A 76 20.30 -7.56 17.49
CA ARG A 76 19.42 -8.67 17.88
C ARG A 76 17.99 -8.20 17.73
N ARG A 77 17.11 -9.08 17.25
CA ARG A 77 15.68 -8.80 17.23
C ARG A 77 15.14 -8.69 18.66
N PRO A 78 14.09 -7.88 18.88
CA PRO A 78 13.46 -7.73 20.18
C PRO A 78 13.01 -9.11 20.71
N ARG A 79 13.24 -9.39 22.00
CA ARG A 79 12.75 -10.63 22.63
C ARG A 79 11.23 -10.61 22.69
N GLN A 80 10.60 -11.74 22.35
CA GLN A 80 9.18 -11.95 22.60
C GLN A 80 8.99 -12.10 24.11
N ALA A 81 8.31 -11.15 24.72
CA ALA A 81 7.90 -11.24 26.12
C ALA A 81 6.48 -10.68 26.22
N SER A 82 5.66 -11.31 27.06
CA SER A 82 4.39 -10.71 27.46
C SER A 82 4.70 -9.46 28.29
N LEU A 83 4.47 -8.29 27.70
CA LEU A 83 4.70 -7.02 28.36
C LEU A 83 3.46 -6.61 29.15
N VAL A 84 3.66 -6.25 30.41
CA VAL A 84 2.61 -5.68 31.27
C VAL A 84 2.49 -4.18 30.97
N PRO A 85 1.27 -3.63 30.88
CA PRO A 85 1.06 -2.20 30.73
C PRO A 85 1.77 -1.38 31.82
N MET A 86 2.30 -0.22 31.45
CA MET A 86 2.88 0.76 32.39
C MET A 86 1.96 1.97 32.53
N SER A 87 2.03 2.67 33.66
CA SER A 87 1.22 3.88 33.93
C SER A 87 1.85 5.18 33.42
N ILE A 88 3.08 5.11 32.91
CA ILE A 88 3.84 6.30 32.47
C ILE A 88 3.32 6.74 31.09
N PRO A 89 2.90 8.01 30.93
CA PRO A 89 2.32 8.46 29.68
C PRO A 89 3.38 8.66 28.58
N VAL A 90 3.01 8.30 27.36
CA VAL A 90 3.82 8.51 26.15
C VAL A 90 3.07 9.41 25.16
N CYS A 91 3.68 10.54 24.78
CA CYS A 91 3.18 11.43 23.75
C CYS A 91 3.79 11.09 22.39
N PHE A 92 2.94 10.89 21.39
CA PHE A 92 3.34 10.88 19.98
C PHE A 92 3.30 12.33 19.47
N ARG A 93 4.47 12.96 19.31
CA ARG A 93 4.55 14.35 18.81
C ARG A 93 4.89 14.35 17.33
N ILE A 94 3.92 14.76 16.52
CA ILE A 94 4.05 14.84 15.07
C ILE A 94 4.24 16.31 14.69
N VAL A 95 5.24 16.60 13.86
CA VAL A 95 5.48 17.96 13.37
C VAL A 95 5.26 18.00 11.86
N SER A 96 4.39 18.91 11.41
CA SER A 96 4.02 19.08 10.01
C SER A 96 3.94 20.57 9.66
N ARG A 97 4.10 20.91 8.39
CA ARG A 97 3.73 22.26 7.90
C ARG A 97 2.21 22.42 7.72
N GLY A 98 1.45 21.33 7.82
CA GLY A 98 0.01 21.26 7.55
C GLY A 98 -0.36 21.24 6.07
N GLN A 99 0.61 21.13 5.16
CA GLN A 99 0.39 21.13 3.71
C GLN A 99 -0.02 19.75 3.18
N ASN A 100 0.37 18.66 3.86
CA ASN A 100 -0.06 17.31 3.55
C ASN A 100 -0.98 16.78 4.66
N ALA A 101 -2.19 17.34 4.71
CA ALA A 101 -3.18 17.00 5.72
C ALA A 101 -3.54 15.50 5.69
N GLU A 102 -3.54 14.87 4.51
CA GLU A 102 -3.86 13.45 4.35
C GLU A 102 -2.81 12.54 4.99
N ALA A 103 -1.51 12.74 4.72
CA ALA A 103 -0.46 11.93 5.33
C ALA A 103 -0.47 12.05 6.86
N LEU A 104 -0.68 13.27 7.36
CA LEU A 104 -0.82 13.56 8.78
C LEU A 104 -2.03 12.84 9.38
N HIS A 105 -3.18 12.89 8.70
CA HIS A 105 -4.41 12.19 9.11
C HIS A 105 -4.19 10.68 9.17
N GLU A 106 -3.58 10.08 8.14
CA GLU A 106 -3.24 8.65 8.13
C GLU A 106 -2.31 8.26 9.28
N THR A 107 -1.34 9.11 9.61
CA THR A 107 -0.42 8.88 10.73
C THR A 107 -1.15 8.91 12.07
N VAL A 108 -2.06 9.87 12.28
CA VAL A 108 -2.90 9.95 13.49
C VAL A 108 -3.79 8.72 13.62
N LEU A 109 -4.48 8.32 12.55
CA LEU A 109 -5.33 7.12 12.54
C LEU A 109 -4.52 5.85 12.79
N ASN A 110 -3.33 5.73 12.18
CA ASN A 110 -2.44 4.60 12.41
C ASN A 110 -2.01 4.50 13.89
N ILE A 111 -1.71 5.62 14.55
CA ILE A 111 -1.36 5.61 15.97
C ILE A 111 -2.55 5.14 16.81
N ARG A 112 -3.75 5.69 16.58
CA ARG A 112 -4.98 5.29 17.29
C ARG A 112 -5.29 3.80 17.13
N ASP A 113 -5.20 3.31 15.90
CA ASP A 113 -5.42 1.92 15.56
C ASP A 113 -4.44 0.98 16.30
N GLN A 114 -3.15 1.27 16.22
CA GLN A 114 -2.11 0.44 16.85
C GLN A 114 -2.17 0.51 18.37
N MET A 115 -2.41 1.69 18.95
CA MET A 115 -2.59 1.84 20.40
C MET A 115 -3.92 1.24 20.88
N GLY A 116 -4.96 1.22 20.04
CA GLY A 116 -6.23 0.56 20.30
C GLY A 116 -6.07 -0.95 20.48
N ARG A 117 -5.27 -1.59 19.61
CA ARG A 117 -4.95 -3.02 19.68
C ARG A 117 -3.89 -3.36 20.74
N HIS A 118 -2.94 -2.45 21.00
CA HIS A 118 -1.77 -2.70 21.86
C HIS A 118 -1.63 -1.66 22.98
N ARG A 119 -2.58 -1.65 23.92
CA ARG A 119 -2.60 -0.73 25.07
C ARG A 119 -1.54 -1.07 26.12
N LEU A 120 -0.28 -0.75 25.86
CA LEU A 120 0.83 -0.96 26.80
C LEU A 120 1.16 0.26 27.69
N PHE A 121 0.61 1.43 27.38
CA PHE A 121 0.77 2.65 28.18
C PHE A 121 -0.30 3.68 27.82
N PRO A 122 -0.64 4.61 28.74
CA PRO A 122 -1.42 5.80 28.41
C PRO A 122 -0.71 6.60 27.32
N PHE A 123 -1.48 7.11 26.36
CA PHE A 123 -0.92 7.90 25.27
C PHE A 123 -1.76 9.14 24.96
N ARG A 124 -1.10 10.09 24.29
CA ARG A 124 -1.73 11.20 23.58
C ARG A 124 -0.96 11.52 22.31
N ILE A 125 -1.59 12.24 21.40
CA ILE A 125 -1.03 12.62 20.11
C ILE A 125 -0.99 14.15 20.06
N GLU A 126 0.20 14.73 20.04
CA GLU A 126 0.37 16.16 19.80
C GLU A 126 0.65 16.39 18.32
N VAL A 127 -0.21 17.17 17.68
CA VAL A 127 -0.09 17.50 16.26
C VAL A 127 0.31 18.97 16.13
N VAL A 128 1.59 19.18 15.84
CA VAL A 128 2.20 20.51 15.77
C VAL A 128 2.25 20.96 14.31
N THR A 129 1.55 22.04 13.98
CA THR A 129 1.35 22.47 12.58
C THR A 129 1.59 23.96 12.40
N ASP A 130 2.16 24.36 11.26
CA ASP A 130 2.30 25.79 10.91
C ASP A 130 0.97 26.43 10.48
N VAL A 131 0.03 25.63 9.97
CA VAL A 131 -1.34 26.04 9.62
C VAL A 131 -2.35 25.13 10.29
N SER A 132 -3.57 25.63 10.53
CA SER A 132 -4.65 24.80 11.06
C SER A 132 -4.98 23.67 10.08
N VAL A 133 -5.10 22.46 10.60
CA VAL A 133 -5.48 21.25 9.86
C VAL A 133 -6.67 20.63 10.56
N ASP A 134 -7.63 20.16 9.80
CA ASP A 134 -8.75 19.39 10.34
C ASP A 134 -8.28 18.00 10.77
N LEU A 135 -8.42 17.70 12.06
CA LEU A 135 -7.93 16.46 12.67
C LEU A 135 -9.12 15.60 13.11
N PRO A 136 -8.97 14.26 13.10
CA PRO A 136 -9.99 13.37 13.63
C PRO A 136 -10.46 13.79 15.03
N PRO A 137 -11.76 13.73 15.35
CA PRO A 137 -12.24 14.09 16.68
C PRO A 137 -11.70 13.11 17.75
N GLY A 138 -11.43 13.59 18.97
CA GLY A 138 -11.17 12.77 20.15
C GLY A 138 -10.22 13.40 21.17
N ASN A 139 -10.37 13.01 22.44
CA ASN A 139 -9.68 13.63 23.58
C ASN A 139 -8.19 13.25 23.70
N ASP A 140 -7.74 12.27 22.91
CA ASP A 140 -6.35 11.82 22.83
C ASP A 140 -5.50 12.68 21.89
N ILE A 141 -6.10 13.59 21.10
CA ILE A 141 -5.40 14.49 20.18
C ILE A 141 -5.34 15.90 20.74
N VAL A 142 -4.14 16.50 20.70
CA VAL A 142 -3.87 17.89 21.09
C VAL A 142 -3.29 18.65 19.90
N PRO A 143 -4.11 19.48 19.21
CA PRO A 143 -3.62 20.34 18.15
C PRO A 143 -2.79 21.50 18.71
N LEU A 144 -1.60 21.71 18.17
CA LEU A 144 -0.70 22.81 18.51
C LEU A 144 -0.36 23.60 17.24
N VAL A 145 -1.22 24.56 16.88
CA VAL A 145 -0.99 25.43 15.72
C VAL A 145 0.02 26.51 16.10
N VAL A 146 1.14 26.58 15.38
CA VAL A 146 2.23 27.51 15.66
C VAL A 146 1.86 28.89 15.10
N PRO A 147 1.65 29.91 15.95
CA PRO A 147 1.23 31.25 15.50
C PRO A 147 2.24 31.87 14.54
N ALA A 148 1.80 32.50 13.46
CA ALA A 148 2.69 33.08 12.46
C ALA A 148 3.69 34.12 13.06
N ASP A 149 3.29 34.80 14.12
CA ASP A 149 4.08 35.76 14.89
C ASP A 149 4.99 35.12 15.96
N PHE A 150 4.93 33.80 16.16
CA PHE A 150 5.85 33.10 17.05
C PHE A 150 7.26 33.08 16.47
N HIS A 151 8.15 33.88 17.06
CA HIS A 151 9.55 33.99 16.70
C HIS A 151 10.45 33.55 17.87
N PRO A 152 11.12 32.40 17.77
CA PRO A 152 12.14 31.99 18.73
C PRO A 152 13.27 33.03 18.83
N ARG A 153 13.86 33.21 20.02
CA ARG A 153 14.82 34.28 20.32
C ARG A 153 16.10 34.19 19.48
N ARG A 154 16.55 32.97 19.19
CA ARG A 154 17.74 32.71 18.35
C ARG A 154 17.38 32.55 16.87
N GLY A 155 16.10 32.69 16.53
CA GLY A 155 15.63 32.68 15.14
C GLY A 155 15.56 31.29 14.51
N ALA A 156 15.28 30.24 15.30
CA ALA A 156 14.98 28.92 14.73
C ALA A 156 13.81 28.97 13.73
N ARG A 157 13.90 28.14 12.70
CA ARG A 157 12.97 28.08 11.54
C ARG A 157 12.45 26.65 11.35
N PHE A 158 11.45 26.49 10.49
CA PHE A 158 10.95 25.19 10.03
C PHE A 158 10.57 24.27 11.21
N LYS A 159 10.93 22.98 11.16
CA LYS A 159 10.62 21.99 12.18
C LYS A 159 11.16 22.37 13.57
N ALA A 160 12.35 22.99 13.65
CA ALA A 160 12.93 23.48 14.90
C ALA A 160 12.06 24.53 15.60
N ARG A 161 11.46 25.46 14.82
CA ARG A 161 10.52 26.46 15.34
C ARG A 161 9.27 25.80 15.91
N ALA A 162 8.69 24.85 15.19
CA ALA A 162 7.50 24.13 15.64
C ALA A 162 7.78 23.31 16.91
N LEU A 163 8.92 22.62 16.97
CA LEU A 163 9.35 21.89 18.17
C LEU A 163 9.56 22.82 19.38
N GLU A 164 10.16 24.00 19.18
CA GLU A 164 10.33 24.97 20.28
C GLU A 164 8.98 25.54 20.75
N TYR A 165 8.02 25.75 19.85
CA TYR A 165 6.66 26.13 20.22
C TYR A 165 5.98 25.03 21.06
N ALA A 166 6.01 23.79 20.56
CA ALA A 166 5.42 22.64 21.24
C ALA A 166 6.02 22.44 22.63
N ARG A 167 7.36 22.52 22.77
CA ARG A 167 8.05 22.44 24.07
C ARG A 167 7.57 23.47 25.09
N ARG A 168 7.23 24.69 24.64
CA ARG A 168 6.75 25.78 25.52
C ARG A 168 5.26 25.67 25.85
N ARG A 169 4.46 25.12 24.93
CA ARG A 169 3.00 25.14 25.03
C ARG A 169 2.40 23.86 25.59
N SER A 170 3.07 22.73 25.37
CA SER A 170 2.68 21.40 25.85
C SER A 170 2.57 21.39 27.37
N ASP A 171 1.48 20.82 27.87
CA ASP A 171 1.17 20.59 29.28
C ASP A 171 1.58 19.19 29.77
N LEU A 172 2.36 18.44 28.98
CA LEU A 172 2.87 17.13 29.37
C LEU A 172 3.62 17.19 30.72
N PRO A 173 3.40 16.22 31.63
CA PRO A 173 4.13 16.16 32.88
C PRO A 173 5.60 15.82 32.65
N ALA A 174 6.47 16.18 33.60
CA ALA A 174 7.92 16.00 33.44
C ALA A 174 8.35 14.53 33.29
N ASN A 175 7.57 13.58 33.81
CA ASN A 175 7.79 12.14 33.70
C ASN A 175 7.19 11.52 32.42
N ALA A 176 6.46 12.28 31.60
CA ALA A 176 6.01 11.77 30.30
C ALA A 176 7.21 11.52 29.38
N TRP A 177 7.03 10.59 28.45
CA TRP A 177 7.98 10.36 27.35
C TRP A 177 7.40 10.89 26.05
N ILE A 178 8.25 11.45 25.20
CA ILE A 178 7.87 12.01 23.90
C ILE A 178 8.55 11.19 22.82
N LEU A 179 7.76 10.68 21.89
CA LEU A 179 8.23 10.08 20.65
C LEU A 179 8.00 11.07 19.52
N HIS A 180 9.09 11.66 19.02
CA HIS A 180 9.04 12.58 17.88
C HIS A 180 8.93 11.82 16.57
N LEU A 181 7.95 12.21 15.76
CA LEU A 181 7.59 11.58 14.49
C LEU A 181 7.50 12.61 13.36
N ASP A 182 7.79 12.16 12.14
CA ASP A 182 7.47 12.89 10.91
C ASP A 182 5.99 12.70 10.52
N GLU A 183 5.44 13.62 9.71
CA GLU A 183 4.02 13.65 9.33
C GLU A 183 3.54 12.39 8.59
N GLU A 184 4.47 11.65 7.98
CA GLU A 184 4.26 10.40 7.25
C GLU A 184 4.73 9.15 8.02
N SER A 185 4.82 9.23 9.34
CA SER A 185 5.27 8.12 10.17
C SER A 185 4.14 7.13 10.44
N ARG A 186 4.37 5.82 10.31
CA ARG A 186 3.47 4.76 10.77
C ARG A 186 4.15 3.95 11.87
N ILE A 187 3.53 3.89 13.04
CA ILE A 187 4.00 3.08 14.16
C ILE A 187 3.61 1.61 13.96
N THR A 188 4.33 0.72 14.63
CA THR A 188 4.06 -0.72 14.59
C THR A 188 3.89 -1.28 16.00
N ALA A 189 3.19 -2.40 16.14
CA ALA A 189 3.13 -3.15 17.39
C ALA A 189 4.50 -3.39 18.04
N SER A 190 5.53 -3.64 17.21
CA SER A 190 6.90 -3.83 17.70
C SER A 190 7.54 -2.57 18.27
N LEU A 191 7.21 -1.40 17.71
CA LEU A 191 7.63 -0.11 18.23
C LEU A 191 6.98 0.17 19.57
N ILE A 192 5.67 -0.09 19.72
CA ILE A 192 4.96 0.10 21.00
C ILE A 192 5.61 -0.75 22.10
N ALA A 193 5.87 -2.03 21.81
CA ALA A 193 6.55 -2.93 22.73
C ALA A 193 7.95 -2.44 23.12
N GLY A 194 8.74 -1.98 22.14
CA GLY A 194 10.10 -1.51 22.39
C GLY A 194 10.17 -0.15 23.10
N VAL A 195 9.23 0.76 22.82
CA VAL A 195 9.07 2.02 23.57
C VAL A 195 8.75 1.72 25.03
N ARG A 196 7.77 0.85 25.30
CA ARG A 196 7.45 0.44 26.69
C ARG A 196 8.67 -0.12 27.40
N ALA A 197 9.40 -1.04 26.76
CA ALA A 197 10.57 -1.67 27.35
C ALA A 197 11.68 -0.65 27.63
N ALA A 198 11.92 0.26 26.68
CA ALA A 198 12.92 1.32 26.83
C ALA A 198 12.55 2.29 27.96
N VAL A 199 11.29 2.74 28.03
CA VAL A 199 10.80 3.64 29.08
C VAL A 199 10.99 3.01 30.46
N MET A 200 10.55 1.76 30.65
CA MET A 200 10.70 1.08 31.95
C MET A 200 12.17 0.93 32.36
N GLU A 201 13.07 0.54 31.44
CA GLU A 201 14.50 0.42 31.77
C GLU A 201 15.12 1.78 32.15
N GLU A 202 14.72 2.86 31.47
CA GLU A 202 15.24 4.20 31.76
C GLU A 202 14.70 4.78 33.06
N GLU A 203 13.44 4.49 33.40
CA GLU A 203 12.82 4.91 34.66
C GLU A 203 13.38 4.11 35.85
N GLU A 204 13.59 2.81 35.70
CA GLU A 204 14.23 1.97 36.73
C GLU A 204 15.70 2.35 36.95
N SER A 205 16.44 2.66 35.88
CA SER A 205 17.87 2.99 35.98
C SER A 205 18.16 4.46 36.26
N GLY A 206 17.19 5.35 36.10
CA GLY A 206 17.35 6.81 36.25
C GLY A 206 18.31 7.47 35.25
N ARG A 207 18.72 6.76 34.19
CA ARG A 207 19.73 7.24 33.21
C ARG A 207 19.14 8.21 32.18
N PHE A 208 17.87 8.04 31.85
CA PHE A 208 17.11 8.87 30.89
C PHE A 208 17.85 9.15 29.58
N ARG A 209 18.38 8.09 28.97
CA ARG A 209 19.07 8.14 27.68
C ARG A 209 18.10 8.45 26.54
N ILE A 210 18.58 9.18 25.54
CA ILE A 210 17.83 9.53 24.33
C ILE A 210 17.76 8.31 23.42
N GLY A 211 16.57 7.85 23.09
CA GLY A 211 16.33 6.67 22.28
C GLY A 211 16.22 6.95 20.79
N GLN A 212 16.75 6.04 19.97
CA GLN A 212 16.45 5.95 18.55
C GLN A 212 16.39 4.48 18.11
N GLY A 213 15.47 4.15 17.19
CA GLY A 213 15.32 2.82 16.63
C GLY A 213 15.51 2.77 15.11
N ALA A 214 15.08 1.67 14.49
CA ALA A 214 15.19 1.46 13.05
C ALA A 214 13.97 2.01 12.30
N ILE A 215 14.22 2.68 11.17
CA ILE A 215 13.20 3.18 10.26
C ILE A 215 13.17 2.31 8.99
N LEU A 216 11.98 1.90 8.61
CA LEU A 216 11.69 1.11 7.42
C LEU A 216 11.03 1.99 6.37
N TYR A 217 11.31 1.78 5.09
CA TYR A 217 10.85 2.64 3.99
C TYR A 217 9.87 1.96 3.03
N HIS A 218 9.34 0.80 3.44
CA HIS A 218 8.48 -0.03 2.58
C HIS A 218 7.05 0.48 2.40
N ARG A 219 6.66 1.61 3.03
CA ARG A 219 5.30 2.18 2.97
C ARG A 219 4.77 2.26 1.53
N ASN A 220 5.63 2.74 0.61
CA ASN A 220 5.26 2.92 -0.80
C ASN A 220 5.96 1.92 -1.73
N LEU A 221 6.44 0.78 -1.24
CA LEU A 221 7.19 -0.20 -2.04
C LEU A 221 6.46 -0.61 -3.33
N ARG A 222 5.12 -0.68 -3.31
CA ARG A 222 4.32 -1.03 -4.49
C ARG A 222 4.22 0.09 -5.52
N ARG A 223 4.10 1.34 -5.07
CA ARG A 223 3.95 2.53 -5.93
C ARG A 223 5.30 3.02 -6.46
N ASN A 224 6.35 2.92 -5.64
CA ASN A 224 7.70 3.38 -5.96
C ASN A 224 8.79 2.38 -5.53
N PRO A 225 8.86 1.21 -6.19
CA PRO A 225 9.81 0.17 -5.80
C PRO A 225 11.26 0.63 -5.90
N ILE A 226 11.62 1.41 -6.92
CA ILE A 226 13.01 1.80 -7.18
C ILE A 226 13.56 2.69 -6.05
N LEU A 227 12.85 3.76 -5.66
CA LEU A 227 13.34 4.66 -4.61
C LEU A 227 13.21 4.04 -3.21
N THR A 228 12.26 3.12 -2.99
CA THR A 228 12.24 2.31 -1.77
C THR A 228 13.43 1.35 -1.68
N LEU A 229 13.87 0.75 -2.79
CA LEU A 229 15.10 -0.05 -2.83
C LEU A 229 16.34 0.83 -2.61
N ALA A 230 16.34 2.08 -3.10
CA ALA A 230 17.41 3.04 -2.82
C ALA A 230 17.49 3.38 -1.32
N ASP A 231 16.34 3.66 -0.67
CA ASP A 231 16.28 3.95 0.77
C ASP A 231 16.47 2.74 1.67
N SER A 232 16.46 1.51 1.13
CA SER A 232 16.75 0.31 1.92
C SER A 232 18.15 0.35 2.54
N LEU A 233 19.10 1.10 1.95
CA LEU A 233 20.40 1.37 2.57
C LEU A 233 20.26 2.06 3.93
N ARG A 234 19.30 2.97 4.11
CA ARG A 234 19.09 3.69 5.38
C ARG A 234 18.68 2.71 6.47
N THR A 235 17.76 1.80 6.17
CA THR A 235 17.40 0.72 7.10
C THR A 235 18.61 -0.19 7.40
N GLY A 236 19.44 -0.50 6.39
CA GLY A 236 20.66 -1.28 6.60
C GLY A 236 21.64 -0.57 7.55
N ASP A 237 21.80 0.73 7.37
CA ASP A 237 22.69 1.58 8.16
C ASP A 237 22.18 1.80 9.59
N ASP A 238 20.85 1.86 9.77
CA ASP A 238 20.18 1.86 11.08
C ASP A 238 20.60 0.67 11.93
N LEU A 239 20.65 -0.50 11.30
CA LEU A 239 20.97 -1.78 11.94
C LEU A 239 22.49 -2.01 12.03
N GLY A 240 23.27 -1.26 11.24
CA GLY A 240 24.72 -1.24 11.26
C GLY A 240 25.26 -0.13 12.14
N ARG A 241 25.71 0.96 11.50
CA ARG A 241 26.43 2.05 12.16
C ARG A 241 25.62 2.72 13.26
N PHE A 242 24.33 2.98 13.03
CA PHE A 242 23.48 3.62 14.04
C PHE A 242 23.19 2.68 15.21
N TYR A 243 22.89 1.41 14.98
CA TYR A 243 22.76 0.44 16.08
C TYR A 243 24.01 0.41 16.97
N LEU A 244 25.19 0.40 16.34
CA LEU A 244 26.46 0.41 17.06
C LEU A 244 26.66 1.71 17.86
N GLN A 245 26.45 2.88 17.26
CA GLN A 245 26.63 4.15 17.99
C GLN A 245 25.66 4.26 19.18
N GLN A 246 24.41 3.81 19.00
CA GLN A 246 23.40 3.88 20.06
C GLN A 246 23.71 2.91 21.19
N ARG A 247 24.32 1.76 20.88
CA ARG A 247 24.82 0.82 21.89
C ARG A 247 26.02 1.36 22.66
N LEU A 248 26.86 2.16 22.00
CA LEU A 248 27.97 2.89 22.63
C LEU A 248 27.47 4.13 23.40
N GLY A 249 26.20 4.50 23.26
CA GLY A 249 25.55 5.62 23.93
C GLY A 249 25.94 6.99 23.38
N VAL A 250 26.37 7.06 22.12
CA VAL A 250 26.91 8.27 21.47
C VAL A 250 26.29 8.50 20.08
N THR A 251 26.44 9.71 19.53
CA THR A 251 25.94 10.08 18.20
C THR A 251 27.09 10.42 17.25
N LEU A 252 27.81 9.40 16.77
CA LEU A 252 28.98 9.59 15.90
C LEU A 252 28.60 10.00 14.47
N PHE A 253 27.49 9.46 13.97
CA PHE A 253 27.04 9.60 12.58
C PHE A 253 25.83 10.55 12.43
N GLY A 254 25.45 11.23 13.52
CA GLY A 254 24.24 12.04 13.61
C GLY A 254 23.10 11.33 14.35
N LEU A 255 21.93 11.93 14.30
CA LEU A 255 20.65 11.41 14.77
C LEU A 255 19.67 11.50 13.59
N HIS A 256 18.59 10.73 13.57
CA HIS A 256 17.53 10.89 12.58
C HIS A 256 16.51 11.89 13.10
N GLY A 257 15.85 12.62 12.20
CA GLY A 257 14.79 13.58 12.54
C GLY A 257 13.47 12.96 13.03
N SER A 258 13.36 11.63 13.02
CA SER A 258 12.17 10.87 13.39
C SER A 258 12.57 9.62 14.20
N PHE A 259 11.63 9.03 14.93
CA PHE A 259 11.86 7.97 15.91
C PHE A 259 12.82 8.39 17.05
N ILE A 260 12.71 9.63 17.53
CA ILE A 260 13.45 10.08 18.73
C ILE A 260 12.56 9.89 19.96
N LEU A 261 12.98 9.03 20.89
CA LEU A 261 12.31 8.82 22.18
C LEU A 261 13.06 9.58 23.28
N VAL A 262 12.42 10.54 23.92
CA VAL A 262 13.04 11.37 24.97
C VAL A 262 12.08 11.60 26.12
N ARG A 263 12.58 11.57 27.36
CA ARG A 263 11.78 11.95 28.52
C ARG A 263 11.55 13.46 28.53
N ASN A 264 10.33 13.90 28.82
CA ASN A 264 9.95 15.31 28.77
C ASN A 264 10.81 16.19 29.70
N SER A 265 11.19 15.70 30.88
CA SER A 265 12.14 16.40 31.76
C SER A 265 13.50 16.70 31.10
N ILE A 266 13.97 15.84 30.20
CA ILE A 266 15.22 16.02 29.46
C ILE A 266 15.01 17.02 28.32
N GLU A 267 13.89 16.92 27.61
CA GLU A 267 13.54 17.87 26.55
C GLU A 267 13.39 19.30 27.10
N LEU A 268 12.73 19.47 28.24
CA LEU A 268 12.51 20.77 28.89
C LEU A 268 13.81 21.47 29.32
N GLN A 269 14.85 20.70 29.64
CA GLN A 269 16.19 21.22 29.93
C GLN A 269 16.94 21.66 28.66
N SER A 270 16.44 21.29 27.49
CA SER A 270 16.97 21.68 26.19
C SER A 270 16.11 22.75 25.52
N THR A 271 16.56 23.19 24.35
CA THR A 271 15.82 24.06 23.46
C THR A 271 15.96 23.58 22.03
N PHE A 272 14.90 23.76 21.24
CA PHE A 272 14.94 23.60 19.79
C PHE A 272 15.16 24.96 19.08
N ASP A 273 15.38 26.04 19.85
CA ASP A 273 15.80 27.34 19.32
C ASP A 273 17.29 27.33 18.90
N VAL A 274 17.60 26.50 17.90
CA VAL A 274 18.95 26.23 17.38
C VAL A 274 19.46 27.28 16.38
N GLY A 275 18.67 28.33 16.15
CA GLY A 275 18.94 29.37 15.16
C GLY A 275 18.88 28.89 13.69
N PRO A 276 19.06 29.80 12.71
CA PRO A 276 18.86 29.48 11.30
C PRO A 276 19.78 28.37 10.77
N ALA A 277 21.04 28.34 11.23
CA ALA A 277 22.01 27.35 10.78
C ALA A 277 21.66 25.93 11.25
N GLY A 278 21.19 25.78 12.49
CA GLY A 278 20.77 24.50 13.05
C GLY A 278 19.39 24.03 12.57
N SER A 279 18.57 24.90 11.97
CA SER A 279 17.17 24.59 11.62
C SER A 279 16.99 23.65 10.42
N ILE A 280 18.05 23.24 9.73
CA ILE A 280 17.96 22.34 8.56
C ILE A 280 18.01 20.86 8.98
N THR A 281 18.82 20.56 10.00
CA THR A 281 19.02 19.25 10.63
C THR A 281 19.08 19.47 12.14
N GLU A 282 17.96 19.94 12.68
CA GLU A 282 17.84 20.37 14.07
C GLU A 282 18.03 19.22 15.06
N ASP A 283 17.69 18.02 14.64
CA ASP A 283 17.89 16.76 15.34
C ASP A 283 19.38 16.47 15.57
N ALA A 284 20.21 16.54 14.52
CA ALA A 284 21.65 16.36 14.62
C ALA A 284 22.31 17.47 15.44
N TRP A 285 21.86 18.72 15.29
CA TRP A 285 22.35 19.85 16.09
C TRP A 285 22.02 19.65 17.57
N TRP A 286 20.76 19.32 17.87
CA TRP A 286 20.27 19.07 19.21
C TRP A 286 21.02 17.90 19.86
N ALA A 287 21.25 16.81 19.11
CA ALA A 287 22.02 15.65 19.57
C ALA A 287 23.45 16.02 20.00
N LEU A 288 24.17 16.82 19.20
CA LEU A 288 25.52 17.30 19.55
C LEU A 288 25.51 18.08 20.87
N VAL A 289 24.54 18.98 21.04
CA VAL A 289 24.37 19.75 22.28
C VAL A 289 24.07 18.83 23.47
N GLN A 290 23.24 17.80 23.28
CA GLN A 290 22.96 16.82 24.33
C GLN A 290 24.21 16.01 24.72
N MET A 291 25.03 15.60 23.75
CA MET A 291 26.29 14.87 24.03
C MET A 291 27.28 15.70 24.84
N GLU A 292 27.38 17.01 24.55
CA GLU A 292 28.21 17.92 25.32
C GLU A 292 27.70 18.12 26.75
N ARG A 293 26.38 18.15 26.94
CA ARG A 293 25.72 18.19 28.25
C ARG A 293 25.82 16.87 29.03
N GLY A 294 26.59 15.89 28.54
CA GLY A 294 26.80 14.62 29.21
C GLY A 294 25.65 13.62 29.04
N ARG A 295 24.63 13.95 28.24
CA ARG A 295 23.57 12.99 27.91
C ARG A 295 24.13 11.87 27.04
N ARG A 296 23.45 10.73 27.09
CA ARG A 296 23.80 9.52 26.35
C ARG A 296 22.60 9.02 25.58
N CYS A 297 22.85 8.24 24.56
CA CYS A 297 21.80 7.66 23.74
C CYS A 297 21.61 6.16 24.03
N ARG A 298 20.54 5.59 23.47
CA ARG A 298 20.26 4.16 23.52
C ARG A 298 19.55 3.70 22.25
N TRP A 299 19.64 2.40 21.99
CA TRP A 299 18.82 1.76 20.96
C TRP A 299 17.43 1.48 21.51
N VAL A 300 16.39 1.87 20.76
CA VAL A 300 14.99 1.49 21.04
C VAL A 300 14.59 0.38 20.08
N ASP A 301 14.16 -0.74 20.64
CA ASP A 301 13.70 -1.87 19.86
C ASP A 301 12.38 -1.57 19.12
N GLY A 302 12.14 -2.28 18.03
CA GLY A 302 10.95 -2.07 17.18
C GLY A 302 11.23 -1.24 15.93
N TYR A 303 10.19 -1.09 15.12
CA TYR A 303 10.30 -0.51 13.79
C TYR A 303 9.29 0.63 13.60
N LEU A 304 9.78 1.77 13.13
CA LEU A 304 8.95 2.83 12.54
C LEU A 304 8.90 2.63 11.02
N VAL A 305 7.77 2.90 10.39
CA VAL A 305 7.62 2.82 8.94
C VAL A 305 7.41 4.22 8.37
N GLU A 306 8.20 4.59 7.39
CA GLU A 306 8.17 5.89 6.69
C GLU A 306 8.09 5.72 5.17
N GLN A 307 7.96 6.84 4.48
CA GLN A 307 7.86 6.93 3.03
C GLN A 307 9.13 7.49 2.40
N SER A 308 9.64 6.77 1.39
CA SER A 308 10.67 7.23 0.47
C SER A 308 10.22 8.43 -0.37
N PRO A 309 11.15 9.26 -0.88
CA PRO A 309 10.85 10.28 -1.88
C PRO A 309 10.10 9.70 -3.09
N GLU A 310 9.18 10.47 -3.68
CA GLU A 310 8.40 10.00 -4.84
C GLU A 310 9.14 10.13 -6.16
N THR A 311 10.02 11.13 -6.29
CA THR A 311 10.77 11.39 -7.52
C THR A 311 12.27 11.35 -7.29
N ILE A 312 13.05 11.03 -8.33
CA ILE A 312 14.52 11.07 -8.29
C ILE A 312 15.01 12.48 -7.95
N ARG A 313 14.35 13.51 -8.49
CA ARG A 313 14.65 14.92 -8.20
C ARG A 313 14.51 15.21 -6.71
N ASP A 314 13.41 14.75 -6.10
CA ASP A 314 13.16 14.95 -4.68
C ASP A 314 14.12 14.18 -3.80
N PHE A 315 14.50 12.97 -4.22
CA PHE A 315 15.56 12.20 -3.58
C PHE A 315 16.88 12.98 -3.55
N ILE A 316 17.36 13.45 -4.70
CA ILE A 316 18.60 14.24 -4.81
C ILE A 316 18.53 15.50 -3.94
N LYS A 317 17.40 16.23 -3.97
CA LYS A 317 17.18 17.42 -3.14
C LYS A 317 17.20 17.09 -1.64
N GLN A 318 16.64 15.95 -1.24
CA GLN A 318 16.67 15.47 0.14
C GLN A 318 18.11 15.24 0.61
N ARG A 319 18.90 14.52 -0.18
CA ARG A 319 20.30 14.21 0.14
C ARG A 319 21.17 15.47 0.21
N ARG A 320 20.96 16.41 -0.71
CA ARG A 320 21.56 17.74 -0.62
C ARG A 320 21.22 18.44 0.69
N ARG A 321 19.92 18.50 1.04
CA ARG A 321 19.45 19.21 2.25
C ARG A 321 20.11 18.64 3.51
N TRP A 322 20.18 17.32 3.63
CA TRP A 322 20.85 16.67 4.75
C TRP A 322 22.35 16.93 4.77
N TYR A 323 23.03 16.77 3.63
CA TYR A 323 24.46 17.04 3.52
C TYR A 323 24.79 18.46 3.98
N VAL A 324 24.10 19.46 3.43
CA VAL A 324 24.33 20.87 3.77
C VAL A 324 23.97 21.18 5.22
N GLY A 325 22.88 20.63 5.75
CA GLY A 325 22.49 20.80 7.16
C GLY A 325 23.54 20.24 8.11
N LEU A 326 24.04 19.04 7.84
CA LEU A 326 25.09 18.41 8.64
C LEU A 326 26.42 19.16 8.55
N VAL A 327 26.79 19.71 7.38
CA VAL A 327 27.94 20.62 7.25
C VAL A 327 27.78 21.82 8.20
N LYS A 328 26.58 22.42 8.25
CA LYS A 328 26.30 23.52 9.20
C LYS A 328 26.39 23.08 10.66
N CYS A 329 25.98 21.85 11.00
CA CYS A 329 26.18 21.30 12.34
C CYS A 329 27.68 21.21 12.70
N VAL A 330 28.52 20.72 11.79
CA VAL A 330 29.97 20.61 12.03
C VAL A 330 30.63 21.99 12.17
N LEU A 331 30.23 22.95 11.32
CA LEU A 331 30.84 24.28 11.33
C LEU A 331 30.34 25.17 12.47
N HIS A 332 29.04 25.12 12.79
CA HIS A 332 28.38 26.15 13.60
C HIS A 332 27.74 25.65 14.90
N ALA A 333 27.61 24.33 15.14
CA ALA A 333 27.00 23.88 16.39
C ALA A 333 27.82 24.36 17.60
N PRO A 334 27.17 24.90 18.65
CA PRO A 334 27.83 25.54 19.79
C PRO A 334 28.35 24.48 20.78
N THR A 335 29.23 23.62 20.28
CA THR A 335 29.80 22.49 21.02
C THR A 335 31.30 22.39 20.80
N ARG A 336 32.03 21.80 21.75
CA ARG A 336 33.46 21.52 21.58
C ARG A 336 33.72 20.68 20.33
N LEU A 337 34.81 20.98 19.63
CA LEU A 337 35.17 20.36 18.36
C LEU A 337 35.22 18.81 18.44
N ARG A 338 35.61 18.25 19.59
CA ARG A 338 35.63 16.79 19.83
C ARG A 338 34.28 16.08 19.57
N TYR A 339 33.15 16.77 19.76
CA TYR A 339 31.82 16.20 19.49
C TYR A 339 31.44 16.31 18.01
N ARG A 340 32.05 17.27 17.28
CA ARG A 340 31.78 17.55 15.87
C ARG A 340 32.69 16.78 14.91
N ILE A 341 33.91 16.43 15.34
CA ILE A 341 34.90 15.70 14.53
C ILE A 341 34.34 14.38 13.95
N PRO A 342 33.68 13.49 14.71
CA PRO A 342 33.17 12.24 14.15
C PRO A 342 32.15 12.46 13.02
N LEU A 343 31.27 13.45 13.19
CA LEU A 343 30.32 13.85 12.16
C LEU A 343 31.03 14.46 10.93
N GLY A 344 32.06 15.28 11.16
CA GLY A 344 32.89 15.85 10.11
C GLY A 344 33.65 14.80 9.29
N ILE A 345 34.22 13.78 9.94
CA ILE A 345 34.86 12.64 9.25
C ILE A 345 33.83 11.89 8.40
N THR A 346 32.63 11.66 8.95
CA THR A 346 31.55 10.99 8.21
C THR A 346 31.13 11.79 6.99
N LEU A 347 31.01 13.12 7.11
CA LEU A 347 30.70 14.00 5.99
C LEU A 347 31.79 13.97 4.93
N PHE A 348 33.06 14.08 5.33
CA PHE A 348 34.19 13.98 4.41
C PHE A 348 34.16 12.67 3.62
N LEU A 349 33.95 11.54 4.29
CA LEU A 349 33.85 10.23 3.65
C LEU A 349 32.66 10.16 2.68
N TRP A 350 31.53 10.80 3.00
CA TRP A 350 30.39 10.92 2.09
C TRP A 350 30.73 11.81 0.88
N SER A 351 31.43 12.94 1.08
CA SER A 351 31.87 13.87 0.03
C SER A 351 32.76 13.23 -1.02
N VAL A 352 33.59 12.25 -0.64
CA VAL A 352 34.52 11.57 -1.57
C VAL A 352 34.00 10.23 -2.07
N SER A 353 32.86 9.74 -1.55
CA SER A 353 32.31 8.42 -1.90
C SER A 353 32.00 8.28 -3.39
N TRP A 354 31.56 9.36 -4.06
CA TRP A 354 31.26 9.36 -5.49
C TRP A 354 32.51 9.20 -6.35
N ILE A 355 33.68 9.63 -5.86
CA ILE A 355 34.97 9.41 -6.54
C ILE A 355 35.29 7.92 -6.54
N GLY A 356 35.04 7.22 -5.43
CA GLY A 356 35.22 5.77 -5.35
C GLY A 356 34.29 5.01 -6.31
N VAL A 357 33.04 5.47 -6.44
CA VAL A 357 32.06 4.91 -7.40
C VAL A 357 32.50 5.18 -8.85
N LEU A 358 32.97 6.40 -9.15
CA LEU A 358 33.51 6.75 -10.45
C LEU A 358 34.75 5.90 -10.78
N ALA A 359 35.68 5.78 -9.83
CA ALA A 359 36.87 4.95 -9.96
C ALA A 359 36.52 3.50 -10.29
N MET A 360 35.47 2.94 -9.66
CA MET A 360 34.99 1.58 -9.94
C MET A 360 34.53 1.40 -11.40
N TYR A 361 33.80 2.36 -11.96
CA TYR A 361 33.36 2.26 -13.36
C TYR A 361 34.48 2.52 -14.35
N LEU A 362 35.35 3.49 -14.06
CA LEU A 362 36.50 3.75 -14.91
C LEU A 362 37.46 2.55 -14.91
N ASP A 363 37.66 1.91 -13.76
CA ASP A 363 38.47 0.69 -13.63
C ASP A 363 37.83 -0.50 -14.36
N LEU A 364 36.49 -0.60 -14.34
CA LEU A 364 35.75 -1.60 -15.11
C LEU A 364 36.00 -1.52 -16.61
N VAL A 365 36.12 -0.30 -17.15
CA VAL A 365 36.43 -0.05 -18.56
C VAL A 365 37.93 -0.20 -18.84
N ALA A 366 38.80 0.27 -17.93
CA ALA A 366 40.25 0.25 -18.12
C ALA A 366 40.86 -1.17 -18.03
N GLY A 367 40.30 -2.03 -17.17
CA GLY A 367 40.67 -3.44 -17.03
C GLY A 367 42.11 -3.69 -16.59
N GLN A 368 42.59 -2.88 -15.66
CA GLN A 368 43.97 -2.87 -15.17
C GLN A 368 44.14 -3.61 -13.83
N SER A 369 45.37 -3.98 -13.47
CA SER A 369 45.65 -4.53 -12.14
C SER A 369 45.66 -3.44 -11.06
N THR A 370 44.83 -3.62 -10.04
CA THR A 370 44.86 -2.83 -8.80
C THR A 370 45.78 -3.48 -7.77
N LEU A 371 46.45 -2.68 -6.93
CA LEU A 371 47.28 -3.17 -5.83
C LEU A 371 46.47 -4.15 -4.95
N PRO A 372 46.98 -5.35 -4.59
CA PRO A 372 46.20 -6.37 -3.90
C PRO A 372 45.52 -5.89 -2.61
N LEU A 373 46.20 -5.07 -1.81
CA LEU A 373 45.63 -4.52 -0.57
C LEU A 373 44.48 -3.54 -0.84
N VAL A 374 44.61 -2.69 -1.86
CA VAL A 374 43.55 -1.76 -2.27
C VAL A 374 42.35 -2.52 -2.83
N ARG A 375 42.60 -3.59 -3.60
CA ARG A 375 41.56 -4.50 -4.11
C ARG A 375 40.80 -5.20 -2.97
N ILE A 376 41.51 -5.74 -1.97
CA ILE A 376 40.90 -6.35 -0.78
C ILE A 376 40.05 -5.32 -0.01
N ALA A 377 40.60 -4.13 0.22
CA ALA A 377 39.92 -3.04 0.92
C ALA A 377 38.63 -2.59 0.20
N GLY A 378 38.71 -2.41 -1.12
CA GLY A 378 37.58 -2.04 -1.95
C GLY A 378 36.51 -3.12 -2.01
N ASN A 379 36.90 -4.38 -2.25
CA ASN A 379 35.96 -5.50 -2.29
C ASN A 379 35.26 -5.71 -0.94
N PHE A 380 35.98 -5.54 0.18
CA PHE A 380 35.36 -5.58 1.51
C PHE A 380 34.33 -4.47 1.69
N SER A 381 34.70 -3.23 1.36
CA SER A 381 33.81 -2.07 1.52
C SER A 381 32.56 -2.20 0.65
N PHE A 382 32.71 -2.66 -0.59
CA PHE A 382 31.59 -2.86 -1.50
C PHE A 382 30.71 -4.05 -1.09
N ALA A 383 31.31 -5.16 -0.61
CA ALA A 383 30.55 -6.27 -0.04
C ALA A 383 29.74 -5.84 1.20
N ALA A 384 30.31 -5.01 2.08
CA ALA A 384 29.61 -4.43 3.23
C ALA A 384 28.46 -3.49 2.81
N TYR A 385 28.65 -2.74 1.72
CA TYR A 385 27.63 -1.89 1.14
C TYR A 385 26.47 -2.71 0.54
N ILE A 386 26.77 -3.76 -0.24
CA ILE A 386 25.77 -4.73 -0.73
C ILE A 386 25.02 -5.37 0.44
N ALA A 387 25.73 -5.82 1.46
CA ALA A 387 25.12 -6.45 2.63
C ALA A 387 24.16 -5.49 3.36
N SER A 388 24.53 -4.21 3.49
CA SER A 388 23.66 -3.18 4.07
C SER A 388 22.35 -3.02 3.29
N TYR A 389 22.42 -2.93 1.96
CA TYR A 389 21.23 -2.87 1.10
C TYR A 389 20.35 -4.12 1.23
N VAL A 390 20.95 -5.30 1.09
CA VAL A 390 20.23 -6.58 1.14
C VAL A 390 19.59 -6.78 2.52
N PHE A 391 20.31 -6.45 3.59
CA PHE A 391 19.79 -6.60 4.95
C PHE A 391 18.71 -5.57 5.28
N GLY A 392 18.88 -4.33 4.81
CA GLY A 392 17.87 -3.29 4.91
C GLY A 392 16.58 -3.68 4.18
N LEU A 393 16.68 -4.15 2.94
CA LEU A 393 15.54 -4.68 2.18
C LEU A 393 14.91 -5.87 2.90
N LYS A 394 15.73 -6.77 3.44
CA LYS A 394 15.24 -7.92 4.20
C LYS A 394 14.38 -7.49 5.39
N MET A 395 14.78 -6.48 6.15
CA MET A 395 13.97 -5.99 7.28
C MET A 395 12.67 -5.35 6.80
N ASN A 396 12.73 -4.57 5.73
CA ASN A 396 11.55 -3.99 5.08
C ASN A 396 10.54 -5.08 4.67
N LEU A 397 11.00 -6.11 3.95
CA LEU A 397 10.16 -7.23 3.51
C LEU A 397 9.71 -8.14 4.66
N ASP A 398 10.51 -8.31 5.71
CA ASP A 398 10.13 -9.12 6.86
C ASP A 398 9.05 -8.44 7.71
N ASN A 399 9.08 -7.12 7.82
CA ASN A 399 8.00 -6.35 8.46
C ASN A 399 6.69 -6.48 7.65
N LEU A 400 6.77 -6.46 6.31
CA LEU A 400 5.65 -6.80 5.42
C LEU A 400 5.20 -8.26 5.52
N ARG A 401 6.06 -9.21 5.93
CA ARG A 401 5.73 -10.65 6.03
C ARG A 401 4.62 -10.95 7.02
N ARG A 402 4.48 -10.09 8.04
CA ARG A 402 3.36 -10.15 9.00
C ARG A 402 2.04 -9.68 8.39
N GLN A 403 2.07 -8.98 7.26
CA GLN A 403 0.89 -8.43 6.59
C GLN A 403 0.56 -9.10 5.24
N HIS A 404 1.52 -9.70 4.50
CA HIS A 404 1.24 -10.22 3.15
C HIS A 404 2.04 -11.48 2.75
N TRP A 405 1.37 -12.63 2.57
CA TRP A 405 1.95 -13.86 2.01
C TRP A 405 2.24 -13.77 0.49
N LEU A 406 1.58 -12.84 -0.20
CA LEU A 406 1.63 -12.62 -1.66
C LEU A 406 2.94 -12.04 -2.19
N LEU A 407 3.76 -11.41 -1.33
CA LEU A 407 5.07 -10.88 -1.73
C LEU A 407 6.16 -11.96 -1.76
N ARG A 408 5.89 -13.19 -1.31
CA ARG A 408 6.86 -14.30 -1.27
C ARG A 408 7.52 -14.60 -2.64
N PRO A 409 6.78 -14.75 -3.76
CA PRO A 409 7.40 -14.97 -5.07
C PRO A 409 8.16 -13.75 -5.60
N LEU A 410 7.79 -12.54 -5.16
CA LEU A 410 8.45 -11.28 -5.58
C LEU A 410 9.72 -10.97 -4.78
N ARG A 411 10.01 -11.68 -3.68
CA ARG A 411 11.22 -11.41 -2.87
C ARG A 411 12.50 -11.63 -3.65
N LEU A 412 12.62 -12.76 -4.34
CA LEU A 412 13.84 -13.08 -5.07
C LEU A 412 14.09 -12.07 -6.20
N PRO A 413 13.10 -11.70 -7.04
CA PRO A 413 13.23 -10.58 -7.97
C PRO A 413 13.63 -9.27 -7.31
N LEU A 414 13.05 -8.91 -6.16
CA LEU A 414 13.41 -7.66 -5.46
C LEU A 414 14.84 -7.69 -4.91
N TYR A 415 15.32 -8.82 -4.40
CA TYR A 415 16.73 -8.95 -3.99
C TYR A 415 17.68 -8.89 -5.19
N ALA A 416 17.33 -9.52 -6.32
CA ALA A 416 18.11 -9.42 -7.54
C ALA A 416 18.17 -7.97 -8.02
N LEU A 417 17.02 -7.30 -8.11
CA LEU A 417 16.92 -5.90 -8.51
C LEU A 417 17.66 -4.97 -7.54
N GLN A 418 17.59 -5.25 -6.23
CA GLN A 418 18.31 -4.50 -5.21
C GLN A 418 19.81 -4.48 -5.47
N VAL A 419 20.42 -5.62 -5.81
CA VAL A 419 21.86 -5.74 -6.09
C VAL A 419 22.20 -5.08 -7.43
N VAL A 420 21.40 -5.36 -8.46
CA VAL A 420 21.59 -4.86 -9.82
C VAL A 420 21.51 -3.33 -9.90
N LEU A 421 20.63 -2.70 -9.10
CA LEU A 421 20.43 -1.25 -9.12
C LEU A 421 21.34 -0.48 -8.15
N ILE A 422 22.21 -1.13 -7.37
CA ILE A 422 23.20 -0.44 -6.50
C ILE A 422 23.97 0.64 -7.28
N PRO A 423 24.51 0.37 -8.49
CA PRO A 423 25.06 1.38 -9.38
C PRO A 423 24.25 2.67 -9.49
N PHE A 424 22.98 2.53 -9.83
CA PHE A 424 22.06 3.64 -10.02
C PHE A 424 21.81 4.38 -8.69
N PHE A 425 21.61 3.64 -7.60
CA PHE A 425 21.42 4.22 -6.27
C PHE A 425 22.63 5.05 -5.81
N SER A 426 23.83 4.55 -6.04
CA SER A 426 25.07 5.27 -5.74
C SER A 426 25.21 6.56 -6.54
N ILE A 427 24.80 6.57 -7.82
CA ILE A 427 24.81 7.78 -8.65
C ILE A 427 23.84 8.84 -8.12
N ILE A 428 22.58 8.47 -7.83
CA ILE A 428 21.61 9.47 -7.35
C ILE A 428 21.95 10.00 -5.94
N GLU A 429 22.55 9.18 -5.07
CA GLU A 429 23.11 9.64 -3.79
C GLU A 429 24.29 10.61 -4.02
N ALA A 430 25.22 10.26 -4.92
CA ALA A 430 26.35 11.10 -5.29
C ALA A 430 25.93 12.46 -5.85
N LEU A 431 24.93 12.50 -6.74
CA LEU A 431 24.39 13.73 -7.29
C LEU A 431 23.84 14.66 -6.20
N GLY A 432 23.24 14.11 -5.13
CA GLY A 432 22.79 14.89 -3.99
C GLY A 432 23.94 15.58 -3.24
N VAL A 433 25.05 14.87 -3.04
CA VAL A 433 26.25 15.39 -2.39
C VAL A 433 26.96 16.42 -3.27
N ILE A 434 27.16 16.11 -4.56
CA ILE A 434 27.75 17.03 -5.53
C ILE A 434 26.93 18.31 -5.61
N TYR A 435 25.60 18.19 -5.66
CA TYR A 435 24.71 19.35 -5.63
C TYR A 435 24.84 20.17 -4.34
N GLY A 436 25.02 19.52 -3.18
CA GLY A 436 25.32 20.21 -1.92
C GLY A 436 26.67 20.92 -1.89
N LEU A 437 27.69 20.35 -2.52
CA LEU A 437 29.02 20.94 -2.65
C LEU A 437 29.02 22.16 -3.57
N LEU A 438 28.38 22.06 -4.73
CA LEU A 438 28.32 23.12 -5.74
C LEU A 438 27.35 24.23 -5.40
N SER A 439 26.34 23.93 -4.57
CA SER A 439 25.31 24.90 -4.17
C SER A 439 25.06 24.76 -2.66
N PRO A 440 25.90 25.37 -1.81
CA PRO A 440 25.76 25.27 -0.34
C PRO A 440 24.63 26.15 0.23
N ASP A 441 24.13 27.14 -0.53
CA ASP A 441 23.03 28.00 -0.11
C ASP A 441 21.71 27.23 -0.07
N SER A 442 21.31 26.85 1.14
CA SER A 442 20.14 26.03 1.40
C SER A 442 19.00 26.88 1.94
N GLY A 443 18.15 27.38 1.03
CA GLY A 443 16.74 27.50 1.36
C GLY A 443 16.18 26.11 1.74
N PHE A 444 15.18 26.07 2.63
CA PHE A 444 14.48 24.82 2.94
C PHE A 444 13.51 24.50 1.81
N HIS A 445 13.84 23.50 1.01
CA HIS A 445 12.98 23.02 -0.06
C HIS A 445 12.09 21.90 0.48
N ILE A 446 10.77 22.10 0.41
CA ILE A 446 9.80 21.05 0.71
C ILE A 446 9.89 20.00 -0.39
N ILE A 447 9.97 18.74 -0.01
CA ILE A 447 9.80 17.65 -0.95
C ILE A 447 8.30 17.48 -1.14
N SER A 448 7.82 17.61 -2.37
CA SER A 448 6.45 17.26 -2.72
C SER A 448 6.24 15.77 -2.45
N LYS A 449 5.46 15.47 -1.41
CA LYS A 449 4.90 14.15 -1.13
C LYS A 449 3.39 14.33 -1.20
N PRO A 450 2.75 14.14 -2.35
CA PRO A 450 1.29 14.22 -2.42
C PRO A 450 0.65 13.14 -1.53
N GLY A 451 -0.34 13.54 -0.74
CA GLY A 451 -1.45 12.66 -0.39
C GLY A 451 -2.22 12.31 -1.67
N ARG A 452 -2.61 11.04 -1.80
CA ARG A 452 -3.25 10.37 -2.95
C ARG A 452 -3.14 11.02 -4.35
N SER A 453 -2.31 10.39 -5.19
CA SER A 453 -2.67 10.14 -6.59
C SER A 453 -2.73 8.62 -6.79
N ASP A 454 -3.90 8.01 -6.58
CA ASP A 454 -4.13 6.57 -6.80
C ASP A 454 -4.35 6.26 -8.30
N THR A 455 -3.37 6.65 -9.12
CA THR A 455 -3.09 5.98 -10.38
C THR A 455 -1.76 5.28 -10.23
N VAL A 456 -1.79 4.02 -9.77
CA VAL A 456 -0.69 3.11 -10.07
C VAL A 456 -0.74 2.90 -11.58
N THR A 457 0.05 3.66 -12.34
CA THR A 457 0.25 3.34 -13.76
C THR A 457 0.69 1.87 -13.84
N PRO A 458 0.02 1.00 -14.62
CA PRO A 458 0.41 -0.41 -14.83
C PRO A 458 1.87 -0.57 -15.25
N HIS A 459 2.45 0.50 -15.78
CA HIS A 459 3.82 0.60 -16.21
C HIS A 459 4.88 0.39 -15.13
N ALA A 460 4.65 0.65 -13.83
CA ALA A 460 5.74 0.54 -12.83
C ALA A 460 6.31 -0.89 -12.70
N TRP A 461 5.46 -1.92 -12.83
CA TRP A 461 5.89 -3.33 -12.79
C TRP A 461 6.41 -3.84 -14.13
N VAL A 462 5.91 -3.27 -15.23
CA VAL A 462 6.49 -3.46 -16.57
C VAL A 462 7.90 -2.87 -16.60
N HIS A 463 8.12 -1.69 -16.00
CA HIS A 463 9.43 -1.07 -15.87
C HIS A 463 10.35 -1.80 -14.91
N VAL A 464 9.86 -2.42 -13.84
CA VAL A 464 10.69 -3.26 -12.96
C VAL A 464 11.11 -4.57 -13.66
N ARG A 465 10.19 -5.23 -14.38
CA ARG A 465 10.51 -6.43 -15.17
C ARG A 465 11.38 -6.10 -16.39
N ALA A 466 11.10 -5.00 -17.07
CA ALA A 466 11.90 -4.49 -18.18
C ALA A 466 13.26 -3.98 -17.69
N ALA A 467 13.37 -3.30 -16.56
CA ALA A 467 14.65 -2.89 -15.99
C ALA A 467 15.46 -4.10 -15.49
N ALA A 468 14.82 -5.12 -14.90
CA ALA A 468 15.48 -6.37 -14.55
C ALA A 468 15.95 -7.13 -15.82
N ALA A 469 15.13 -7.18 -16.86
CA ALA A 469 15.47 -7.81 -18.14
C ALA A 469 16.55 -7.03 -18.91
N VAL A 470 16.43 -5.71 -18.98
CA VAL A 470 17.41 -4.78 -19.59
C VAL A 470 18.71 -4.79 -18.81
N ALA A 471 18.68 -4.90 -17.48
CA ALA A 471 19.91 -5.02 -16.70
C ALA A 471 20.56 -6.40 -16.84
N CYS A 472 19.79 -7.49 -16.97
CA CYS A 472 20.31 -8.80 -17.36
C CYS A 472 20.88 -8.80 -18.78
N LEU A 473 20.24 -8.07 -19.71
CA LEU A 473 20.72 -7.88 -21.08
C LEU A 473 21.96 -6.99 -21.15
N LEU A 474 22.02 -5.88 -20.39
CA LEU A 474 23.19 -5.00 -20.33
C LEU A 474 24.37 -5.69 -19.63
N ALA A 475 24.13 -6.41 -18.54
CA ALA A 475 25.15 -7.27 -17.94
C ALA A 475 25.60 -8.36 -18.91
N GLY A 476 24.68 -8.98 -19.65
CA GLY A 476 24.98 -9.98 -20.66
C GLY A 476 25.74 -9.43 -21.87
N VAL A 477 25.40 -8.22 -22.34
CA VAL A 477 26.02 -7.53 -23.48
C VAL A 477 27.37 -6.95 -23.11
N ILE A 478 27.54 -6.37 -21.91
CA ILE A 478 28.83 -5.90 -21.40
C ILE A 478 29.78 -7.08 -21.15
N VAL A 479 29.26 -8.22 -20.67
CA VAL A 479 30.04 -9.46 -20.54
C VAL A 479 30.36 -10.04 -21.91
N ALA A 480 29.44 -10.01 -22.88
CA ALA A 480 29.66 -10.53 -24.24
C ALA A 480 30.58 -9.65 -25.09
N SER A 481 30.58 -8.32 -24.90
CA SER A 481 31.42 -7.37 -25.65
C SER A 481 32.90 -7.39 -25.26
N HIS A 482 33.25 -8.13 -24.22
CA HIS A 482 34.62 -8.24 -23.70
C HIS A 482 35.14 -9.69 -23.60
N LEU A 483 34.36 -10.68 -24.05
CA LEU A 483 34.83 -12.06 -24.18
C LEU A 483 35.53 -12.27 -25.54
N PRO A 484 36.69 -12.97 -25.60
CA PRO A 484 37.33 -13.30 -26.86
C PRO A 484 36.38 -14.15 -27.74
N PRO A 485 36.39 -13.95 -29.07
CA PRO A 485 35.39 -14.52 -30.00
C PRO A 485 35.37 -16.06 -30.07
N THR A 486 36.28 -16.74 -29.37
CA THR A 486 36.42 -18.20 -29.29
C THR A 486 35.84 -18.83 -28.01
N SER A 487 35.23 -18.05 -27.12
CA SER A 487 34.62 -18.53 -25.87
C SER A 487 33.31 -19.31 -26.12
N PRO A 488 33.12 -20.51 -25.51
CA PRO A 488 31.87 -21.29 -25.62
C PRO A 488 30.62 -20.53 -25.18
N ILE A 489 30.79 -19.56 -24.27
CA ILE A 489 29.70 -18.74 -23.72
C ILE A 489 29.26 -17.68 -24.74
N ALA A 490 30.20 -17.11 -25.51
CA ALA A 490 29.87 -16.16 -26.59
C ALA A 490 29.08 -16.85 -27.72
N GLN A 491 29.41 -18.10 -28.03
CA GLN A 491 28.67 -18.91 -29.01
C GLN A 491 27.28 -19.34 -28.51
N ALA A 492 27.09 -19.52 -27.21
CA ALA A 492 25.79 -19.83 -26.61
C ALA A 492 24.84 -18.61 -26.63
N VAL A 493 25.38 -17.39 -26.43
CA VAL A 493 24.59 -16.14 -26.48
C VAL A 493 24.13 -15.81 -27.91
N ASN A 494 24.95 -16.07 -28.93
CA ASN A 494 24.58 -15.90 -30.35
C ASN A 494 23.56 -16.94 -30.87
N ARG A 495 23.20 -17.96 -30.08
CA ARG A 495 22.22 -18.99 -30.44
C ARG A 495 20.84 -18.77 -29.81
N LEU A 496 20.65 -17.69 -29.04
CA LEU A 496 19.33 -17.33 -28.50
C LEU A 496 18.45 -16.73 -29.61
N PRO A 497 17.24 -17.27 -29.85
CA PRO A 497 16.41 -16.83 -30.96
C PRO A 497 15.66 -15.54 -30.60
N ILE A 498 15.97 -14.44 -31.31
CA ILE A 498 15.07 -13.29 -31.39
C ILE A 498 14.85 -12.95 -32.87
N VAL A 499 13.60 -13.17 -33.28
CA VAL A 499 12.82 -12.52 -34.36
C VAL A 499 13.34 -12.68 -35.79
N THR A 500 12.70 -13.58 -36.54
CA THR A 500 12.26 -13.39 -37.93
C THR A 500 11.38 -14.57 -38.37
N GLY A 501 10.28 -14.30 -39.10
CA GLY A 501 9.70 -15.27 -40.05
C GLY A 501 8.29 -15.77 -39.77
N ILE A 502 7.32 -15.24 -40.53
CA ILE A 502 5.99 -15.78 -40.78
C ILE A 502 6.09 -17.10 -41.59
N ALA A 503 5.06 -17.96 -41.43
CA ALA A 503 4.67 -19.12 -42.23
C ALA A 503 5.33 -20.50 -41.96
N SER A 504 4.55 -21.43 -41.42
CA SER A 504 3.92 -22.53 -42.19
C SER A 504 3.36 -23.60 -41.24
N ALA A 505 2.17 -24.10 -41.58
CA ALA A 505 1.44 -25.14 -40.87
C ALA A 505 2.13 -26.51 -40.98
N GLN A 506 2.00 -27.36 -39.94
CA GLN A 506 1.50 -28.71 -40.13
C GLN A 506 1.13 -29.43 -38.81
N VAL A 507 0.07 -30.21 -38.94
CA VAL A 507 -0.66 -31.03 -37.97
C VAL A 507 0.12 -32.29 -37.59
N SER A 508 0.04 -32.75 -36.33
CA SER A 508 -0.18 -34.18 -36.04
C SER A 508 -0.70 -34.40 -34.61
N THR A 509 -1.62 -35.35 -34.52
CA THR A 509 -2.45 -35.78 -33.41
C THR A 509 -1.83 -36.92 -32.61
N SER A 510 -2.05 -36.96 -31.29
CA SER A 510 -2.35 -38.23 -30.58
C SER A 510 -2.94 -37.97 -29.18
N GLN A 511 -4.01 -38.71 -28.87
CA GLN A 511 -4.80 -38.69 -27.63
C GLN A 511 -4.06 -39.30 -26.43
N PRO A 512 -4.63 -39.17 -25.22
CA PRO A 512 -4.77 -40.34 -24.35
C PRO A 512 -6.21 -40.61 -23.89
N ALA A 513 -6.42 -41.91 -23.63
CA ALA A 513 -7.66 -42.61 -23.35
C ALA A 513 -8.32 -42.31 -21.99
N SER A 514 -9.61 -42.65 -21.93
CA SER A 514 -10.55 -42.54 -20.81
C SER A 514 -10.26 -43.46 -19.63
N ILE A 515 -10.56 -43.00 -18.42
CA ILE A 515 -11.01 -43.85 -17.31
C ILE A 515 -12.16 -43.12 -16.59
N ALA A 516 -13.33 -43.75 -16.58
CA ALA A 516 -14.53 -43.31 -15.86
C ALA A 516 -14.46 -43.73 -14.37
N PRO A 517 -15.07 -42.99 -13.42
CA PRO A 517 -15.32 -43.49 -12.08
C PRO A 517 -16.78 -43.94 -11.88
N GLU A 518 -16.93 -45.10 -11.26
CA GLU A 518 -18.17 -45.71 -10.76
C GLU A 518 -18.57 -45.07 -9.40
N PRO A 519 -19.87 -45.00 -9.03
CA PRO A 519 -20.32 -44.24 -7.85
C PRO A 519 -20.51 -45.09 -6.59
N LEU A 520 -20.34 -44.47 -5.42
CA LEU A 520 -20.72 -45.04 -4.11
C LEU A 520 -21.92 -44.30 -3.48
N PRO A 521 -22.70 -44.96 -2.62
CA PRO A 521 -24.13 -44.70 -2.45
C PRO A 521 -24.47 -43.67 -1.35
N ALA A 522 -25.70 -43.16 -1.49
CA ALA A 522 -26.36 -42.20 -0.61
C ALA A 522 -26.56 -42.71 0.83
N GLN A 523 -26.46 -41.78 1.78
CA GLN A 523 -27.18 -41.85 3.05
C GLN A 523 -27.93 -40.55 3.31
N SER A 524 -29.15 -40.71 3.79
CA SER A 524 -30.25 -39.75 3.82
C SER A 524 -30.36 -39.01 5.15
N THR A 525 -30.80 -37.76 5.02
CA THR A 525 -31.82 -37.05 5.82
C THR A 525 -31.57 -36.77 7.30
N GLY A 526 -31.29 -35.50 7.60
CA GLY A 526 -31.80 -34.79 8.78
C GLY A 526 -32.36 -33.43 8.32
N THR A 527 -33.64 -33.20 8.58
CA THR A 527 -34.50 -32.10 8.11
C THR A 527 -33.97 -30.70 8.44
N PRO A 528 -33.88 -29.75 7.48
CA PRO A 528 -33.82 -28.33 7.79
C PRO A 528 -35.24 -27.81 8.04
N ALA A 529 -35.44 -27.19 9.20
CA ALA A 529 -36.65 -26.46 9.52
C ALA A 529 -36.91 -25.37 8.47
N GLN A 530 -38.14 -25.36 7.99
CA GLN A 530 -38.71 -24.38 7.08
C GLN A 530 -38.56 -22.96 7.60
N GLY A 531 -38.01 -22.10 6.75
CA GLY A 531 -38.06 -20.64 6.83
C GLY A 531 -38.07 -20.05 5.43
N ALA A 532 -38.97 -20.56 4.58
CA ALA A 532 -39.22 -19.98 3.26
C ALA A 532 -39.87 -18.61 3.46
N MET A 533 -39.17 -17.54 3.08
CA MET A 533 -39.81 -16.26 2.82
C MET A 533 -40.80 -16.45 1.68
N THR A 534 -42.07 -16.27 1.98
CA THR A 534 -43.15 -16.14 1.00
C THR A 534 -42.96 -14.84 0.20
N ALA A 535 -43.41 -14.85 -1.05
CA ALA A 535 -43.19 -13.80 -2.03
C ALA A 535 -43.62 -12.39 -1.56
N ALA A 536 -42.79 -11.40 -1.94
CA ALA A 536 -43.03 -9.95 -2.04
C ALA A 536 -42.84 -9.06 -0.79
N ALA A 537 -41.69 -9.16 -0.10
CA ALA A 537 -41.13 -7.99 0.58
C ALA A 537 -40.21 -7.25 -0.39
N PHE A 538 -40.46 -5.96 -0.61
CA PHE A 538 -39.63 -5.11 -1.46
C PHE A 538 -38.16 -5.16 -1.02
N GLN A 539 -37.21 -5.35 -1.96
CA GLN A 539 -35.77 -5.35 -1.65
C GLN A 539 -35.22 -3.92 -1.69
N GLY A 540 -35.16 -3.24 -0.53
CA GLY A 540 -34.53 -1.93 -0.39
C GLY A 540 -33.07 -2.08 0.00
N GLY A 541 -32.19 -2.13 -0.99
CA GLY A 541 -30.80 -2.50 -0.82
C GLY A 541 -29.78 -1.43 -1.21
N VAL A 542 -28.55 -1.62 -0.76
CA VAL A 542 -27.38 -0.88 -1.23
C VAL A 542 -26.32 -1.91 -1.64
N MET A 543 -25.64 -1.66 -2.74
CA MET A 543 -24.61 -2.56 -3.25
C MET A 543 -23.26 -2.23 -2.60
N LEU A 544 -22.71 -3.20 -1.88
CA LEU A 544 -21.36 -3.19 -1.33
C LEU A 544 -20.40 -3.85 -2.30
N TYR A 545 -19.35 -3.14 -2.73
CA TYR A 545 -18.25 -3.73 -3.48
C TYR A 545 -17.14 -4.23 -2.55
N VAL A 546 -16.75 -5.51 -2.70
CA VAL A 546 -15.75 -6.18 -1.89
C VAL A 546 -14.67 -6.80 -2.76
N ASP A 547 -13.49 -6.19 -2.79
CA ASP A 547 -12.28 -6.86 -3.26
C ASP A 547 -11.52 -7.54 -2.09
N SER A 548 -10.52 -8.34 -2.42
CA SER A 548 -9.64 -9.00 -1.44
C SER A 548 -8.81 -8.03 -0.60
N ALA A 549 -8.63 -6.76 -0.99
CA ALA A 549 -7.95 -5.77 -0.16
C ALA A 549 -8.73 -5.57 1.13
N ASN A 550 -10.05 -5.76 1.07
CA ASN A 550 -10.94 -5.77 2.23
C ASN A 550 -10.96 -7.10 3.00
N GLY A 551 -10.61 -8.23 2.36
CA GLY A 551 -10.69 -9.57 2.94
C GLY A 551 -9.57 -10.00 3.88
N GLY A 552 -8.50 -9.19 3.98
CA GLY A 552 -7.40 -9.35 4.95
C GLY A 552 -7.46 -8.37 6.13
N ARG A 553 -8.53 -7.57 6.24
CA ARG A 553 -8.71 -6.56 7.27
C ARG A 553 -8.93 -7.21 8.64
N GLN A 554 -8.10 -6.88 9.63
CA GLN A 554 -8.25 -7.34 11.01
C GLN A 554 -9.53 -6.80 11.67
N ASP A 555 -10.08 -5.72 11.10
CA ASP A 555 -11.31 -5.03 11.47
C ASP A 555 -12.49 -5.39 10.56
N LEU A 556 -12.37 -6.37 9.64
CA LEU A 556 -13.41 -6.72 8.66
C LEU A 556 -14.82 -6.81 9.26
N ALA A 557 -14.97 -7.59 10.33
CA ALA A 557 -16.24 -7.76 11.03
C ALA A 557 -16.77 -6.44 11.61
N TRP A 558 -15.88 -5.62 12.18
CA TRP A 558 -16.24 -4.32 12.74
C TRP A 558 -16.66 -3.32 11.66
N SER A 559 -15.91 -3.21 10.57
CA SER A 559 -16.22 -2.27 9.48
C SER A 559 -17.50 -2.69 8.76
N ALA A 560 -17.70 -4.00 8.53
CA ALA A 560 -18.95 -4.52 8.00
C ALA A 560 -20.13 -4.25 8.94
N GLN A 561 -19.98 -4.53 10.24
CA GLN A 561 -21.00 -4.23 11.24
C GLN A 561 -21.37 -2.75 11.27
N ALA A 562 -20.37 -1.85 11.30
CA ALA A 562 -20.59 -0.40 11.34
C ALA A 562 -21.32 0.10 10.07
N LEU A 563 -20.90 -0.37 8.89
CA LEU A 563 -21.57 -0.05 7.63
C LEU A 563 -23.01 -0.56 7.65
N PHE A 564 -23.25 -1.82 8.01
CA PHE A 564 -24.59 -2.40 7.98
C PHE A 564 -25.52 -1.80 9.03
N GLN A 565 -25.02 -1.39 10.20
CA GLN A 565 -25.80 -0.61 11.16
C GLN A 565 -26.22 0.73 10.56
N ARG A 566 -25.33 1.41 9.82
CA ARG A 566 -25.67 2.65 9.13
C ARG A 566 -26.73 2.41 8.05
N LEU A 567 -26.53 1.41 7.18
CA LEU A 567 -27.46 1.09 6.10
C LEU A 567 -28.84 0.71 6.63
N ALA A 568 -28.92 -0.14 7.67
CA ALA A 568 -30.16 -0.45 8.36
C ALA A 568 -30.80 0.81 8.98
N GLY A 569 -30.00 1.73 9.51
CA GLY A 569 -30.44 3.03 10.00
C GLY A 569 -30.98 3.98 8.92
N LEU A 570 -30.66 3.75 7.65
CA LEU A 570 -31.28 4.41 6.49
C LEU A 570 -32.59 3.72 6.07
N GLY A 571 -32.94 2.59 6.67
CA GLY A 571 -34.12 1.80 6.34
C GLY A 571 -33.87 0.69 5.33
N ALA A 572 -32.60 0.38 4.98
CA ALA A 572 -32.31 -0.75 4.11
C ALA A 572 -32.71 -2.08 4.79
N ASN A 573 -33.25 -3.02 4.01
CA ASN A 573 -33.55 -4.39 4.45
C ASN A 573 -32.74 -5.46 3.67
N SER A 574 -31.88 -5.01 2.76
CA SER A 574 -31.02 -5.87 1.96
C SER A 574 -29.66 -5.23 1.71
N VAL A 575 -28.66 -6.05 1.41
CA VAL A 575 -27.36 -5.63 0.92
C VAL A 575 -26.91 -6.54 -0.21
N GLY A 576 -26.46 -5.95 -1.31
CA GLY A 576 -25.80 -6.70 -2.37
C GLY A 576 -24.31 -6.74 -2.12
N ILE A 577 -23.67 -7.90 -2.26
CA ILE A 577 -22.22 -8.07 -2.12
C ILE A 577 -21.66 -8.37 -3.51
N ALA A 578 -21.24 -7.32 -4.19
CA ALA A 578 -20.56 -7.40 -5.48
C ALA A 578 -19.06 -7.65 -5.29
N PHE A 579 -18.47 -8.57 -6.04
CA PHE A 579 -17.04 -8.85 -5.94
C PHE A 579 -16.44 -9.39 -7.24
N PRO A 580 -15.15 -9.11 -7.50
CA PRO A 580 -14.57 -9.38 -8.81
C PRO A 580 -14.22 -10.85 -9.00
N VAL A 581 -14.59 -11.37 -10.16
CA VAL A 581 -14.04 -12.57 -10.79
C VAL A 581 -13.41 -12.17 -12.14
N PHE A 582 -12.52 -13.01 -12.67
CA PHE A 582 -11.60 -12.58 -13.72
C PHE A 582 -11.61 -13.51 -14.91
N MET A 583 -11.14 -12.96 -16.03
CA MET A 583 -10.91 -13.63 -17.29
C MET A 583 -9.67 -12.99 -17.91
N ALA A 584 -8.82 -13.74 -18.62
CA ALA A 584 -7.51 -13.21 -19.06
C ALA A 584 -7.60 -12.11 -20.15
N GLY A 585 -8.79 -11.83 -20.65
CA GLY A 585 -9.10 -10.89 -21.71
C GLY A 585 -10.41 -11.29 -22.40
N VAL A 586 -10.98 -10.40 -23.21
CA VAL A 586 -12.31 -10.59 -23.84
C VAL A 586 -12.44 -11.86 -24.68
N THR A 587 -11.37 -12.41 -25.24
CA THR A 587 -11.40 -13.63 -26.08
C THR A 587 -11.08 -14.92 -25.33
N ALA A 588 -10.73 -14.86 -24.04
CA ALA A 588 -10.39 -16.06 -23.28
C ALA A 588 -11.59 -17.03 -23.22
N SER A 589 -11.39 -18.26 -22.76
CA SER A 589 -12.49 -19.24 -22.63
C SER A 589 -12.56 -19.84 -21.25
N THR A 590 -11.94 -19.16 -20.28
CA THR A 590 -11.86 -19.58 -18.89
C THR A 590 -12.02 -18.38 -17.98
N VAL A 591 -12.83 -18.55 -16.94
CA VAL A 591 -12.99 -17.58 -15.85
C VAL A 591 -12.36 -18.14 -14.58
N TYR A 592 -11.92 -17.27 -13.68
CA TYR A 592 -11.29 -17.67 -12.43
C TYR A 592 -11.50 -16.65 -11.32
N ALA A 593 -11.47 -17.12 -10.08
CA ALA A 593 -11.29 -16.26 -8.92
C ALA A 593 -9.78 -16.00 -8.73
N ASP A 594 -9.34 -14.74 -8.72
CA ASP A 594 -7.96 -14.41 -8.37
C ASP A 594 -7.84 -14.46 -6.83
N PRO A 595 -7.05 -15.35 -6.21
CA PRO A 595 -6.93 -15.45 -4.76
C PRO A 595 -6.41 -14.16 -4.08
N ARG A 596 -5.94 -13.20 -4.87
CA ARG A 596 -5.42 -11.91 -4.43
C ARG A 596 -6.36 -10.75 -4.68
N GLN A 597 -7.48 -10.92 -5.38
CA GLN A 597 -8.43 -9.84 -5.72
C GLN A 597 -9.88 -10.23 -5.46
N THR A 598 -10.21 -11.50 -5.64
CA THR A 598 -11.52 -12.06 -5.27
C THR A 598 -11.56 -12.37 -3.77
N PRO A 599 -12.59 -11.95 -3.02
CA PRO A 599 -12.71 -12.23 -1.59
C PRO A 599 -12.77 -13.74 -1.32
N THR A 600 -12.16 -14.15 -0.21
CA THR A 600 -12.16 -15.56 0.20
C THR A 600 -13.54 -15.99 0.71
N ALA A 601 -13.82 -17.29 0.72
CA ALA A 601 -15.03 -17.82 1.34
C ALA A 601 -15.22 -17.37 2.80
N GLY A 602 -14.13 -17.30 3.58
CA GLY A 602 -14.16 -16.81 4.97
C GLY A 602 -14.48 -15.32 5.08
N THR A 603 -13.96 -14.51 4.16
CA THR A 603 -14.30 -13.07 4.05
C THR A 603 -15.78 -12.91 3.76
N LEU A 604 -16.30 -13.60 2.74
CA LEU A 604 -17.72 -13.54 2.37
C LEU A 604 -18.61 -14.02 3.52
N ALA A 605 -18.26 -15.14 4.16
CA ALA A 605 -19.00 -15.66 5.32
C ALA A 605 -19.06 -14.66 6.49
N THR A 606 -17.95 -13.94 6.77
CA THR A 606 -17.93 -12.91 7.81
C THR A 606 -18.85 -11.75 7.44
N ILE A 607 -18.77 -11.23 6.21
CA ILE A 607 -19.61 -10.11 5.76
C ILE A 607 -21.10 -10.52 5.77
N VAL A 608 -21.43 -11.71 5.26
CA VAL A 608 -22.79 -12.26 5.31
C VAL A 608 -23.28 -12.35 6.76
N SER A 609 -22.46 -12.87 7.67
CA SER A 609 -22.81 -12.95 9.09
C SER A 609 -23.12 -11.59 9.72
N GLU A 610 -22.33 -10.55 9.41
CA GLU A 610 -22.59 -9.21 9.92
C GLU A 610 -23.86 -8.59 9.33
N ALA A 611 -24.15 -8.83 8.05
CA ALA A 611 -25.38 -8.36 7.40
C ALA A 611 -26.61 -8.99 8.07
N HIS A 612 -26.60 -10.31 8.27
CA HIS A 612 -27.68 -11.03 8.94
C HIS A 612 -27.88 -10.59 10.40
N ARG A 613 -26.81 -10.21 11.11
CA ARG A 613 -26.93 -9.62 12.47
C ARG A 613 -27.64 -8.27 12.50
N GLN A 614 -27.67 -7.55 11.38
CA GLN A 614 -28.46 -6.33 11.20
C GLN A 614 -29.81 -6.60 10.52
N HIS A 615 -30.22 -7.86 10.41
CA HIS A 615 -31.45 -8.30 9.74
C HIS A 615 -31.53 -7.91 8.26
N LEU A 616 -30.39 -7.72 7.60
CA LEU A 616 -30.31 -7.48 6.17
C LEU A 616 -30.26 -8.82 5.43
N THR A 617 -31.10 -8.98 4.41
CA THR A 617 -30.96 -10.06 3.42
C THR A 617 -29.75 -9.80 2.52
N VAL A 618 -29.17 -10.84 1.93
CA VAL A 618 -27.96 -10.75 1.11
C VAL A 618 -28.21 -11.22 -0.32
N LEU A 619 -27.84 -10.38 -1.29
CA LEU A 619 -27.65 -10.74 -2.70
C LEU A 619 -26.15 -10.92 -2.96
N LEU A 620 -25.71 -12.14 -3.25
CA LEU A 620 -24.30 -12.43 -3.58
C LEU A 620 -24.07 -12.30 -5.09
N ARG A 621 -23.14 -11.44 -5.51
CA ARG A 621 -22.97 -11.04 -6.92
C ARG A 621 -21.51 -11.13 -7.39
N PRO A 622 -21.08 -12.27 -7.95
CA PRO A 622 -19.80 -12.38 -8.65
C PRO A 622 -19.86 -11.62 -9.99
N ILE A 623 -19.00 -10.61 -10.18
CA ILE A 623 -18.99 -9.77 -11.38
C ILE A 623 -17.65 -9.89 -12.13
N LEU A 624 -17.68 -9.94 -13.47
CA LEU A 624 -16.43 -9.93 -14.26
C LEU A 624 -15.78 -8.54 -14.18
N ASP A 625 -14.52 -8.51 -13.74
CA ASP A 625 -13.80 -7.27 -13.47
C ASP A 625 -13.24 -6.62 -14.74
N GLU A 626 -13.54 -5.33 -14.90
CA GLU A 626 -13.16 -4.53 -16.07
C GLU A 626 -11.66 -4.30 -16.21
N GLN A 627 -10.85 -4.48 -15.15
CA GLN A 627 -9.40 -4.32 -15.19
C GLN A 627 -8.74 -5.20 -16.25
N THR A 628 -9.32 -6.38 -16.51
CA THR A 628 -8.80 -7.35 -17.48
C THR A 628 -9.46 -7.29 -18.85
N LEU A 629 -10.56 -6.55 -18.97
CA LEU A 629 -11.41 -6.53 -20.17
C LEU A 629 -11.35 -5.20 -20.90
N MET A 630 -11.17 -4.08 -20.18
CA MET A 630 -11.07 -2.76 -20.77
C MET A 630 -9.77 -2.55 -21.55
N ASP A 631 -9.94 -2.14 -22.80
CA ASP A 631 -8.87 -1.76 -23.71
C ASP A 631 -9.23 -0.42 -24.41
N PRO A 632 -8.32 0.15 -25.23
CA PRO A 632 -8.61 1.39 -25.96
C PRO A 632 -9.77 1.32 -26.96
N GLN A 633 -10.28 0.12 -27.29
CA GLN A 633 -11.40 -0.09 -28.21
C GLN A 633 -12.75 0.04 -27.49
N GLY A 634 -12.75 0.20 -26.15
CA GLY A 634 -13.96 0.31 -25.35
C GLY A 634 -14.58 -1.03 -24.99
N ASP A 635 -13.80 -2.11 -25.07
CA ASP A 635 -14.25 -3.42 -24.60
C ASP A 635 -14.57 -3.40 -23.09
N TRP A 636 -15.55 -4.21 -22.68
CA TRP A 636 -16.00 -4.35 -21.29
C TRP A 636 -16.63 -5.73 -21.09
N ARG A 637 -17.14 -6.06 -19.89
CA ARG A 637 -17.78 -7.38 -19.65
C ARG A 637 -18.92 -7.70 -20.60
N GLY A 638 -19.65 -6.69 -21.09
CA GLY A 638 -20.71 -6.87 -22.09
C GLY A 638 -20.22 -7.22 -23.49
N SER A 639 -18.93 -7.03 -23.81
CA SER A 639 -18.36 -7.30 -25.14
C SER A 639 -17.41 -8.52 -25.18
N ILE A 640 -17.43 -9.36 -24.14
CA ILE A 640 -16.65 -10.61 -24.15
C ILE A 640 -17.01 -11.48 -25.35
N ARG A 641 -16.05 -12.17 -25.92
CA ARG A 641 -16.22 -12.98 -27.13
C ARG A 641 -15.33 -14.21 -27.03
N PRO A 642 -15.69 -15.16 -26.15
CA PRO A 642 -14.84 -16.32 -25.88
C PRO A 642 -14.53 -17.09 -27.17
N ALA A 643 -13.25 -17.40 -27.41
CA ALA A 643 -12.83 -18.18 -28.57
C ALA A 643 -13.50 -19.57 -28.64
N ASP A 644 -13.78 -20.15 -27.47
CA ASP A 644 -14.59 -21.34 -27.26
C ASP A 644 -15.67 -21.03 -26.21
N GLN A 645 -16.87 -20.73 -26.67
CA GLN A 645 -18.01 -20.37 -25.83
C GLN A 645 -18.49 -21.54 -24.96
N ALA A 646 -18.46 -22.78 -25.45
CA ALA A 646 -18.86 -23.95 -24.67
C ALA A 646 -17.90 -24.19 -23.50
N ARG A 647 -16.59 -24.03 -23.73
CA ARG A 647 -15.58 -24.07 -22.68
C ARG A 647 -15.75 -22.93 -21.68
N TRP A 648 -16.10 -21.73 -22.14
CA TRP A 648 -16.39 -20.60 -21.27
C TRP A 648 -17.56 -20.89 -20.33
N PHE A 649 -18.70 -21.38 -20.85
CA PHE A 649 -19.85 -21.75 -20.01
C PHE A 649 -19.52 -22.87 -19.03
N THR A 650 -18.70 -23.84 -19.43
CA THR A 650 -18.23 -24.91 -18.53
C THR A 650 -17.38 -24.33 -17.39
N SER A 651 -16.43 -23.46 -17.71
CA SER A 651 -15.57 -22.80 -16.72
C SER A 651 -16.38 -21.89 -15.79
N TYR A 652 -17.35 -21.16 -16.33
CA TYR A 652 -18.20 -20.23 -15.57
C TYR A 652 -19.17 -20.97 -14.64
N SER A 653 -19.76 -22.07 -15.11
CA SER A 653 -20.56 -22.98 -14.28
C SER A 653 -19.76 -23.54 -13.10
N GLN A 654 -18.51 -23.98 -13.34
CA GLN A 654 -17.64 -24.48 -12.26
C GLN A 654 -17.32 -23.40 -11.22
N LEU A 655 -17.07 -22.17 -11.66
CA LEU A 655 -16.82 -21.03 -10.77
C LEU A 655 -18.06 -20.72 -9.92
N LEU A 656 -19.24 -20.58 -10.55
CA LEU A 656 -20.47 -20.25 -9.84
C LEU A 656 -20.94 -21.34 -8.87
N ARG A 657 -20.65 -22.62 -9.16
CA ARG A 657 -20.89 -23.70 -8.20
C ARG A 657 -20.16 -23.49 -6.87
N GLN A 658 -18.95 -22.91 -6.89
CA GLN A 658 -18.21 -22.61 -5.65
C GLN A 658 -18.93 -21.54 -4.83
N TYR A 659 -19.42 -20.49 -5.49
CA TYR A 659 -20.17 -19.44 -4.82
C TYR A 659 -21.58 -19.88 -4.39
N ALA A 660 -22.21 -20.80 -5.13
CA ALA A 660 -23.45 -21.46 -4.73
C ALA A 660 -23.25 -22.26 -3.42
N GLN A 661 -22.11 -22.95 -3.27
CA GLN A 661 -21.77 -23.64 -2.01
C GLN A 661 -21.59 -22.65 -0.86
N ILE A 662 -20.92 -21.52 -1.10
CA ILE A 662 -20.74 -20.47 -0.08
C ILE A 662 -22.11 -19.86 0.30
N ALA A 663 -22.94 -19.54 -0.69
CA ALA A 663 -24.28 -19.00 -0.49
C ALA A 663 -25.16 -19.96 0.32
N GLN A 664 -25.19 -21.24 -0.05
CA GLN A 664 -25.94 -22.28 0.67
C GLN A 664 -25.44 -22.45 2.11
N ALA A 665 -24.12 -22.51 2.32
CA ALA A 665 -23.54 -22.72 3.64
C ALA A 665 -23.76 -21.55 4.61
N ASN A 666 -23.97 -20.34 4.08
CA ASN A 666 -24.15 -19.12 4.87
C ASN A 666 -25.58 -18.58 4.83
N ASN A 667 -26.55 -19.35 4.31
CA ASN A 667 -27.96 -18.95 4.19
C ASN A 667 -28.18 -17.61 3.46
N VAL A 668 -27.39 -17.35 2.42
CA VAL A 668 -27.59 -16.18 1.55
C VAL A 668 -28.93 -16.30 0.84
N GLU A 669 -29.68 -15.21 0.74
CA GLU A 669 -31.06 -15.20 0.23
C GLU A 669 -31.15 -15.19 -1.30
N ALA A 670 -30.22 -14.53 -2.00
CA ALA A 670 -30.16 -14.52 -3.45
C ALA A 670 -28.72 -14.62 -3.99
N ILE A 671 -28.56 -15.25 -5.17
CA ILE A 671 -27.32 -15.22 -5.96
C ILE A 671 -27.60 -14.68 -7.36
N ASP A 672 -26.76 -13.75 -7.81
CA ASP A 672 -26.73 -13.30 -9.18
C ASP A 672 -25.78 -14.19 -10.00
N VAL A 673 -26.31 -14.87 -11.01
CA VAL A 673 -25.52 -15.78 -11.85
C VAL A 673 -24.90 -15.09 -13.06
N GLY A 674 -25.16 -13.81 -13.31
CA GLY A 674 -24.48 -13.10 -14.38
C GLY A 674 -24.89 -11.64 -14.47
N THR A 675 -23.92 -10.77 -14.70
CA THR A 675 -24.08 -9.33 -14.68
C THR A 675 -23.59 -8.74 -16.00
N GLU A 676 -24.50 -8.15 -16.77
CA GLU A 676 -24.22 -7.38 -18.00
C GLU A 676 -23.36 -8.13 -19.02
N LEU A 677 -23.60 -9.44 -19.20
CA LEU A 677 -22.85 -10.26 -20.16
C LEU A 677 -23.52 -10.25 -21.55
N ASN A 678 -23.71 -9.04 -22.08
CA ASN A 678 -24.51 -8.72 -23.28
C ASN A 678 -24.21 -9.63 -24.48
N SER A 679 -22.94 -9.89 -24.75
CA SER A 679 -22.51 -10.69 -25.89
C SER A 679 -22.82 -12.19 -25.78
N VAL A 680 -22.97 -12.74 -24.57
CA VAL A 680 -23.20 -14.18 -24.34
C VAL A 680 -24.58 -14.48 -23.76
N GLN A 681 -25.39 -13.47 -23.41
CA GLN A 681 -26.74 -13.67 -22.89
C GLN A 681 -27.75 -14.20 -23.91
N GLY A 682 -27.41 -14.23 -25.20
CA GLY A 682 -28.21 -14.90 -26.23
C GLY A 682 -28.20 -16.43 -26.16
N ASP A 683 -27.21 -17.04 -25.50
CA ASP A 683 -27.07 -18.50 -25.43
C ASP A 683 -27.88 -19.11 -24.28
N ALA A 684 -29.19 -19.26 -24.51
CA ALA A 684 -30.11 -19.81 -23.51
C ALA A 684 -29.73 -21.24 -23.05
N THR A 685 -29.09 -22.04 -23.90
CA THR A 685 -28.66 -23.40 -23.55
C THR A 685 -27.52 -23.36 -22.54
N GLY A 686 -26.49 -22.55 -22.81
CA GLY A 686 -25.37 -22.35 -21.89
C GLY A 686 -25.81 -21.80 -20.53
N TRP A 687 -26.72 -20.82 -20.53
CA TRP A 687 -27.27 -20.24 -19.30
C TRP A 687 -28.12 -21.20 -18.49
N ARG A 688 -29.00 -21.99 -19.13
CA ARG A 688 -29.78 -23.02 -18.43
C ARG A 688 -28.88 -24.08 -17.78
N MET A 689 -27.77 -24.44 -18.42
CA MET A 689 -26.77 -25.34 -17.83
C MET A 689 -26.13 -24.72 -16.57
N VAL A 690 -25.74 -23.45 -16.63
CA VAL A 690 -25.19 -22.72 -15.47
C VAL A 690 -26.20 -22.66 -14.33
N ILE A 691 -27.43 -22.25 -14.61
CA ILE A 691 -28.50 -22.10 -13.61
C ILE A 691 -28.83 -23.46 -12.98
N ALA A 692 -28.96 -24.52 -13.78
CA ALA A 692 -29.20 -25.87 -13.26
C ALA A 692 -28.06 -26.34 -12.33
N ALA A 693 -26.81 -26.03 -12.67
CA ALA A 693 -25.65 -26.36 -11.83
C ALA A 693 -25.64 -25.60 -10.50
N VAL A 694 -26.10 -24.34 -10.48
CA VAL A 694 -26.27 -23.55 -9.26
C VAL A 694 -27.41 -24.10 -8.40
N ARG A 695 -28.58 -24.36 -9.00
CA ARG A 695 -29.77 -24.92 -8.32
C ARG A 695 -29.55 -26.31 -7.72
N ALA A 696 -28.65 -27.10 -8.30
CA ALA A 696 -28.28 -28.39 -7.74
C ALA A 696 -27.58 -28.29 -6.37
N ILE A 697 -27.08 -27.11 -6.00
CA ILE A 697 -26.36 -26.84 -4.75
C ILE A 697 -27.11 -25.87 -3.85
N TYR A 698 -27.74 -24.85 -4.45
CA TYR A 698 -28.27 -23.69 -3.77
C TYR A 698 -29.80 -23.60 -3.90
N SER A 699 -30.49 -23.49 -2.76
CA SER A 699 -31.95 -23.47 -2.67
C SER A 699 -32.56 -22.06 -2.58
N GLY A 700 -31.74 -21.01 -2.45
CA GLY A 700 -32.22 -19.63 -2.41
C GLY A 700 -32.54 -19.06 -3.79
N GLN A 701 -32.76 -17.74 -3.87
CA GLN A 701 -33.21 -17.10 -5.10
C GLN A 701 -32.09 -16.97 -6.12
N VAL A 702 -32.38 -17.24 -7.40
CA VAL A 702 -31.42 -17.09 -8.50
C VAL A 702 -31.89 -15.98 -9.43
N THR A 703 -31.01 -15.03 -9.73
CA THR A 703 -31.24 -13.93 -10.67
C THR A 703 -30.13 -13.84 -11.71
N TYR A 704 -30.40 -13.09 -12.78
CA TYR A 704 -29.44 -12.63 -13.77
C TYR A 704 -29.70 -11.15 -13.98
N SER A 705 -28.65 -10.34 -14.00
CA SER A 705 -28.76 -8.89 -14.14
C SER A 705 -28.40 -8.45 -15.56
N VAL A 706 -29.43 -8.01 -16.29
CA VAL A 706 -29.28 -7.49 -17.65
C VAL A 706 -28.87 -6.02 -17.61
N ASN A 707 -28.12 -5.58 -18.61
CA ASN A 707 -27.88 -4.16 -18.85
C ASN A 707 -29.17 -3.46 -19.31
N PHE A 708 -29.24 -2.13 -19.13
CA PHE A 708 -30.43 -1.31 -19.43
C PHE A 708 -30.87 -1.29 -20.91
N ASP A 709 -30.01 -1.74 -21.83
CA ASP A 709 -30.25 -1.73 -23.29
C ASP A 709 -30.82 -3.06 -23.82
N PHE A 710 -31.35 -3.91 -22.93
CA PHE A 710 -31.75 -5.26 -23.28
C PHE A 710 -33.27 -5.47 -23.43
N GLU A 711 -33.66 -6.27 -24.45
CA GLU A 711 -35.07 -6.47 -24.79
C GLU A 711 -35.66 -7.83 -24.36
N ARG A 712 -34.93 -8.96 -24.41
CA ARG A 712 -35.53 -10.29 -24.16
C ARG A 712 -34.56 -11.41 -23.78
N LEU A 713 -34.80 -12.05 -22.62
CA LEU A 713 -33.98 -13.18 -22.11
C LEU A 713 -34.62 -14.55 -22.40
N GLY A 714 -33.94 -15.42 -23.16
CA GLY A 714 -34.43 -16.76 -23.53
C GLY A 714 -34.48 -17.80 -22.41
N PHE A 715 -34.00 -17.44 -21.21
CA PHE A 715 -33.95 -18.29 -20.04
C PHE A 715 -34.53 -17.62 -18.78
N ALA A 716 -35.32 -16.53 -18.96
CA ALA A 716 -35.95 -15.82 -17.85
C ALA A 716 -36.75 -16.75 -16.94
N ASP A 717 -37.48 -17.73 -17.51
CA ASP A 717 -38.28 -18.71 -16.79
C ASP A 717 -37.50 -19.50 -15.72
N ALA A 718 -36.19 -19.68 -15.91
CA ALA A 718 -35.32 -20.39 -14.98
C ALA A 718 -34.85 -19.55 -13.77
N LEU A 719 -35.14 -18.25 -13.76
CA LEU A 719 -34.81 -17.30 -12.69
C LEU A 719 -36.00 -17.08 -11.75
N ASP A 720 -35.75 -16.64 -10.52
CA ASP A 720 -36.82 -16.27 -9.58
C ASP A 720 -37.29 -14.83 -9.78
N PHE A 721 -36.35 -13.95 -10.12
CA PHE A 721 -36.57 -12.57 -10.53
C PHE A 721 -35.54 -12.18 -11.59
N LEU A 722 -35.80 -11.08 -12.29
CA LEU A 722 -34.87 -10.53 -13.28
C LEU A 722 -34.21 -9.27 -12.71
N GLY A 723 -32.88 -9.28 -12.63
CA GLY A 723 -32.08 -8.12 -12.27
C GLY A 723 -31.93 -7.16 -13.44
N VAL A 724 -31.91 -5.86 -13.18
CA VAL A 724 -31.64 -4.82 -14.19
C VAL A 724 -30.65 -3.82 -13.62
N ASP A 725 -29.57 -3.57 -14.36
CA ASP A 725 -28.61 -2.52 -14.05
C ASP A 725 -29.01 -1.25 -14.80
N ALA A 726 -29.76 -0.40 -14.10
CA ALA A 726 -30.62 0.63 -14.66
C ALA A 726 -29.90 1.98 -14.85
N TYR A 727 -28.75 1.98 -15.51
CA TYR A 727 -28.01 3.20 -15.87
C TYR A 727 -28.63 3.93 -17.08
N TYR A 728 -29.94 4.18 -17.03
CA TYR A 728 -30.68 4.86 -18.10
C TYR A 728 -30.25 6.33 -18.22
N PRO A 729 -29.90 6.81 -19.43
CA PRO A 729 -29.61 8.23 -19.66
C PRO A 729 -30.91 9.04 -19.55
N LEU A 730 -30.93 10.03 -18.65
CA LEU A 730 -32.08 10.92 -18.48
C LEU A 730 -31.87 12.16 -19.35
N ASP A 731 -32.73 12.34 -20.37
CA ASP A 731 -32.66 13.50 -21.25
C ASP A 731 -33.25 14.74 -20.55
N ALA A 732 -32.40 15.43 -19.79
CA ALA A 732 -32.74 16.63 -19.03
C ALA A 732 -31.59 17.64 -19.11
N PRO A 733 -31.86 18.95 -18.94
CA PRO A 733 -30.81 19.97 -18.97
C PRO A 733 -29.87 19.87 -17.76
N LEU A 734 -28.64 20.37 -17.90
CA LEU A 734 -27.71 20.49 -16.76
C LEU A 734 -28.35 21.29 -15.61
N GLY A 735 -28.22 20.79 -14.38
CA GLY A 735 -28.86 21.40 -13.21
C GLY A 735 -30.38 21.18 -13.15
N ALA A 736 -30.92 20.21 -13.90
CA ALA A 736 -32.32 19.81 -13.86
C ALA A 736 -32.85 19.64 -12.43
N SER A 737 -34.06 20.15 -12.21
CA SER A 737 -34.80 19.94 -10.98
C SER A 737 -35.23 18.48 -10.81
N VAL A 738 -35.60 18.09 -9.58
CA VAL A 738 -36.11 16.73 -9.28
C VAL A 738 -37.29 16.37 -10.19
N GLY A 739 -38.23 17.29 -10.42
CA GLY A 739 -39.39 17.03 -11.27
C GLY A 739 -39.04 16.81 -12.74
N GLN A 740 -38.03 17.52 -13.27
CA GLN A 740 -37.56 17.31 -14.64
C GLN A 740 -36.86 15.96 -14.80
N LEU A 741 -36.07 15.54 -13.80
CA LEU A 741 -35.44 14.22 -13.80
C LEU A 741 -36.49 13.11 -13.66
N GLU A 742 -37.53 13.31 -12.85
CA GLU A 742 -38.65 12.36 -12.70
C GLU A 742 -39.44 12.22 -14.01
N GLU A 743 -39.68 13.32 -14.74
CA GLU A 743 -40.31 13.28 -16.06
C GLU A 743 -39.43 12.53 -17.08
N ALA A 744 -38.11 12.76 -17.06
CA ALA A 744 -37.16 12.07 -17.93
C ALA A 744 -37.08 10.55 -17.68
N TRP A 745 -37.58 10.04 -16.56
CA TRP A 745 -37.72 8.60 -16.31
C TRP A 745 -38.87 7.95 -17.07
N SER A 746 -39.89 8.70 -17.49
CA SER A 746 -41.13 8.15 -18.09
C SER A 746 -40.90 7.10 -19.20
N PRO A 747 -40.06 7.32 -20.24
CA PRO A 747 -39.82 6.32 -21.27
C PRO A 747 -39.17 5.04 -20.71
N TRP A 748 -38.32 5.17 -19.70
CA TRP A 748 -37.62 4.06 -19.06
C TRP A 748 -38.54 3.26 -18.12
N ILE A 749 -39.52 3.91 -17.48
CA ILE A 749 -40.57 3.20 -16.73
C ILE A 749 -41.42 2.34 -17.66
N ALA A 750 -41.73 2.82 -18.86
CA ALA A 750 -42.43 2.02 -19.86
C ALA A 750 -41.57 0.83 -20.35
N ASP A 751 -40.25 1.01 -20.49
CA ASP A 751 -39.31 -0.05 -20.80
C ASP A 751 -39.24 -1.13 -19.69
N LEU A 752 -39.06 -0.72 -18.43
CA LEU A 752 -39.09 -1.65 -17.29
C LEU A 752 -40.42 -2.41 -17.19
N THR A 753 -41.54 -1.72 -17.38
CA THR A 753 -42.86 -2.36 -17.36
C THR A 753 -43.00 -3.40 -18.48
N ARG A 754 -42.50 -3.08 -19.68
CA ARG A 754 -42.47 -4.01 -20.80
C ARG A 754 -41.58 -5.21 -20.50
N LEU A 755 -40.37 -4.99 -20.00
CA LEU A 755 -39.42 -6.05 -19.67
C LEU A 755 -39.97 -7.00 -18.60
N SER A 756 -40.66 -6.46 -17.59
CA SER A 756 -41.40 -7.23 -16.58
C SER A 756 -42.45 -8.14 -17.24
N ALA A 757 -43.29 -7.56 -18.11
CA ALA A 757 -44.35 -8.28 -18.79
C ALA A 757 -43.82 -9.35 -19.75
N THR A 758 -42.74 -9.09 -20.49
CA THR A 758 -42.17 -10.03 -21.46
C THR A 758 -41.34 -11.13 -20.82
N SER A 759 -40.69 -10.86 -19.68
CA SER A 759 -39.95 -11.88 -18.93
C SER A 759 -40.86 -12.76 -18.08
N GLY A 760 -42.02 -12.25 -17.66
CA GLY A 760 -42.92 -12.93 -16.74
C GLY A 760 -42.34 -13.08 -15.33
N LYS A 761 -41.35 -12.25 -14.98
CA LYS A 761 -40.64 -12.29 -13.70
C LYS A 761 -40.72 -10.94 -12.99
N PRO A 762 -40.77 -10.89 -11.65
CA PRO A 762 -40.56 -9.66 -10.92
C PRO A 762 -39.23 -9.01 -11.31
N LEU A 763 -39.22 -7.70 -11.52
CA LEU A 763 -37.99 -6.96 -11.76
C LEU A 763 -37.41 -6.44 -10.45
N VAL A 764 -36.09 -6.51 -10.32
CA VAL A 764 -35.34 -5.86 -9.25
C VAL A 764 -34.25 -5.04 -9.92
N ILE A 765 -34.18 -3.74 -9.60
CA ILE A 765 -33.05 -2.92 -10.06
C ILE A 765 -31.85 -3.29 -9.19
N THR A 766 -30.87 -3.96 -9.77
CA THR A 766 -29.69 -4.50 -9.07
C THR A 766 -28.53 -3.52 -9.05
N GLU A 767 -28.52 -2.54 -9.95
CA GLU A 767 -27.65 -1.37 -9.88
C GLU A 767 -28.40 -0.11 -10.33
N LEU A 768 -28.36 0.93 -9.50
CA LEU A 768 -28.77 2.27 -9.86
C LEU A 768 -27.92 3.28 -9.12
N GLY A 769 -27.35 4.23 -9.83
CA GLY A 769 -26.56 5.27 -9.19
C GLY A 769 -26.06 6.28 -10.20
N VAL A 770 -25.53 7.37 -9.67
CA VAL A 770 -24.86 8.38 -10.45
C VAL A 770 -23.70 8.95 -9.63
N ARG A 771 -22.66 9.42 -10.31
CA ARG A 771 -21.57 10.18 -9.69
C ARG A 771 -22.04 11.56 -9.24
N SER A 772 -21.40 12.12 -8.22
CA SER A 772 -21.61 13.51 -7.76
C SER A 772 -20.84 14.50 -8.63
N GLU A 773 -21.21 14.58 -9.91
CA GLU A 773 -20.59 15.43 -10.94
C GLU A 773 -21.66 16.09 -11.83
N PRO A 774 -21.44 17.32 -12.35
CA PRO A 774 -22.41 17.99 -13.22
C PRO A 774 -22.75 17.17 -14.47
N GLY A 775 -24.04 16.98 -14.73
CA GLY A 775 -24.53 16.30 -15.93
C GLY A 775 -24.42 14.77 -15.88
N ALA A 776 -24.09 14.19 -14.73
CA ALA A 776 -23.87 12.75 -14.64
C ALA A 776 -25.14 11.92 -14.94
N HIS A 777 -26.35 12.50 -14.79
CA HIS A 777 -27.62 11.87 -15.18
C HIS A 777 -27.74 11.61 -16.69
N LEU A 778 -26.96 12.29 -17.53
CA LEU A 778 -26.95 12.08 -18.99
C LEU A 778 -26.21 10.80 -19.39
N LYS A 779 -25.24 10.37 -18.58
CA LYS A 779 -24.42 9.17 -18.82
C LYS A 779 -24.08 8.49 -17.48
N PRO A 780 -25.08 7.95 -16.77
CA PRO A 780 -24.89 7.50 -15.39
C PRO A 780 -23.98 6.28 -15.25
N TRP A 781 -23.65 5.57 -16.34
CA TRP A 781 -22.67 4.46 -16.36
C TRP A 781 -21.20 4.93 -16.41
N VAL A 782 -20.94 6.22 -16.68
CA VAL A 782 -19.56 6.73 -16.83
C VAL A 782 -18.92 6.94 -15.46
N TRP A 783 -17.89 6.14 -15.19
CA TRP A 783 -17.25 6.09 -13.87
C TRP A 783 -15.84 6.70 -13.80
N TYR A 784 -15.26 7.14 -14.94
CA TYR A 784 -13.85 7.53 -15.08
C TYR A 784 -13.61 9.03 -15.40
N THR A 785 -14.63 9.87 -15.26
CA THR A 785 -14.54 11.33 -15.42
C THR A 785 -13.81 12.02 -14.27
N GLN A 786 -13.28 13.23 -14.55
CA GLN A 786 -12.59 14.12 -13.60
C GLN A 786 -13.27 15.49 -13.55
N ALA A 787 -14.55 15.53 -13.19
CA ALA A 787 -15.29 16.79 -13.04
C ALA A 787 -15.17 17.35 -11.62
N ALA A 788 -15.48 18.63 -11.46
CA ALA A 788 -15.61 19.22 -10.12
C ALA A 788 -16.81 18.58 -9.37
N PRO A 789 -16.74 18.43 -8.04
CA PRO A 789 -17.83 17.83 -7.27
C PRO A 789 -19.14 18.62 -7.36
N ASP A 790 -20.23 17.95 -7.71
CA ASP A 790 -21.61 18.43 -7.60
C ASP A 790 -22.45 17.43 -6.81
N MET A 791 -22.48 17.63 -5.49
CA MET A 791 -23.29 16.82 -4.58
C MET A 791 -24.80 16.98 -4.82
N GLY A 792 -25.20 18.13 -5.35
CA GLY A 792 -26.60 18.43 -5.67
C GLY A 792 -27.10 17.60 -6.84
N GLU A 793 -26.25 17.33 -7.82
CA GLU A 793 -26.59 16.42 -8.93
C GLU A 793 -26.99 15.03 -8.43
N GLN A 794 -26.10 14.40 -7.66
CA GLN A 794 -26.36 13.06 -7.14
C GLN A 794 -27.60 13.06 -6.23
N GLN A 795 -27.77 14.09 -5.40
CA GLN A 795 -28.96 14.22 -4.56
C GLN A 795 -30.26 14.28 -5.38
N ARG A 796 -30.33 15.17 -6.38
CA ARG A 796 -31.52 15.35 -7.22
C ARG A 796 -31.84 14.09 -8.01
N TYR A 797 -30.82 13.40 -8.53
CA TYR A 797 -30.99 12.11 -9.20
C TYR A 797 -31.63 11.08 -8.27
N TYR A 798 -31.10 10.89 -7.06
CA TYR A 798 -31.64 9.89 -6.12
C TYR A 798 -33.06 10.25 -5.66
N GLN A 799 -33.35 11.54 -5.47
CA GLN A 799 -34.69 12.04 -5.14
C GLN A 799 -35.72 11.82 -6.25
N ALA A 800 -35.31 11.89 -7.53
CA ALA A 800 -36.17 11.71 -8.69
C ALA A 800 -36.34 10.23 -9.08
N SER A 801 -35.28 9.43 -9.01
CA SER A 801 -35.31 8.05 -9.50
C SER A 801 -36.13 7.13 -8.61
N CYS A 802 -36.08 7.31 -7.29
CA CYS A 802 -36.86 6.49 -6.36
C CYS A 802 -38.39 6.56 -6.59
N PRO A 803 -39.05 7.74 -6.57
CA PRO A 803 -40.48 7.83 -6.86
C PRO A 803 -40.81 7.27 -8.25
N ALA A 804 -40.00 7.55 -9.27
CA ALA A 804 -40.24 7.12 -10.65
C ALA A 804 -40.31 5.59 -10.77
N VAL A 805 -39.34 4.85 -10.21
CA VAL A 805 -39.24 3.39 -10.38
C VAL A 805 -40.14 2.61 -9.42
N SER A 806 -40.61 3.24 -8.34
CA SER A 806 -41.30 2.59 -7.22
C SER A 806 -42.48 1.68 -7.58
N HIS A 807 -43.19 1.99 -8.65
CA HIS A 807 -44.38 1.24 -9.07
C HIS A 807 -44.06 0.15 -10.11
N ALA A 808 -42.84 0.13 -10.64
CA ALA A 808 -42.44 -0.77 -11.73
C ALA A 808 -41.59 -1.96 -11.26
N VAL A 809 -41.03 -1.92 -10.04
CA VAL A 809 -40.01 -2.89 -9.59
C VAL A 809 -40.29 -3.41 -8.17
N GLY A 810 -39.89 -4.66 -7.92
CA GLY A 810 -39.96 -5.33 -6.63
C GLY A 810 -38.72 -5.13 -5.74
N GLY A 811 -37.76 -4.33 -6.18
CA GLY A 811 -36.56 -4.00 -5.40
C GLY A 811 -35.66 -2.99 -6.10
N LEU A 812 -34.79 -2.35 -5.33
CA LEU A 812 -33.80 -1.37 -5.76
C LEU A 812 -32.52 -1.49 -4.92
N TYR A 813 -31.38 -1.60 -5.59
CA TYR A 813 -30.04 -1.53 -5.02
C TYR A 813 -29.31 -0.27 -5.49
N TRP A 814 -28.99 0.64 -4.57
CA TRP A 814 -28.17 1.80 -4.87
C TRP A 814 -26.70 1.39 -5.04
N TRP A 815 -26.11 1.73 -6.18
CA TRP A 815 -24.70 1.58 -6.50
C TRP A 815 -23.93 2.84 -6.07
N LEU A 816 -22.80 2.78 -5.37
CA LEU A 816 -22.20 1.65 -4.64
C LEU A 816 -21.54 2.17 -3.37
N VAL A 817 -21.42 1.34 -2.34
CA VAL A 817 -20.62 1.63 -1.14
C VAL A 817 -19.45 0.66 -1.02
N THR A 818 -18.45 1.04 -0.23
CA THR A 818 -17.34 0.18 0.16
C THR A 818 -17.35 0.01 1.67
N LEU A 819 -16.53 -0.90 2.19
CA LEU A 819 -16.42 -1.09 3.64
C LEU A 819 -15.69 0.07 4.35
N ASP A 820 -15.20 1.07 3.61
CA ASP A 820 -14.59 2.29 4.14
C ASP A 820 -15.57 3.49 4.05
N SER A 821 -16.80 3.27 3.59
CA SER A 821 -17.83 4.30 3.45
C SER A 821 -18.49 4.67 4.80
N PRO A 822 -18.80 5.96 5.05
CA PRO A 822 -18.47 7.11 4.20
C PRO A 822 -16.99 7.48 4.28
N TYR A 823 -16.44 7.98 3.17
CA TYR A 823 -15.09 8.54 3.16
C TYR A 823 -14.98 9.80 4.02
N ALA A 824 -13.81 10.02 4.64
CA ALA A 824 -13.55 11.16 5.53
C ALA A 824 -13.83 12.52 4.87
N ASN A 825 -13.68 12.61 3.54
CA ASN A 825 -13.93 13.79 2.72
C ASN A 825 -15.09 13.57 1.73
N ALA A 826 -16.19 12.93 2.15
CA ALA A 826 -17.33 12.58 1.29
C ALA A 826 -17.84 13.73 0.40
N LEU A 827 -17.79 14.99 0.86
CA LEU A 827 -18.22 16.17 0.08
C LEU A 827 -17.25 16.58 -1.05
N GLN A 828 -16.07 15.98 -1.12
CA GLN A 828 -15.11 16.14 -2.22
C GLN A 828 -15.03 14.88 -3.10
N ASP A 829 -15.66 13.78 -2.68
CA ASP A 829 -15.70 12.55 -3.43
C ASP A 829 -16.72 12.67 -4.58
N THR A 830 -16.26 12.45 -5.81
CA THR A 830 -17.13 12.43 -7.00
C THR A 830 -17.57 11.02 -7.38
N SER A 831 -17.25 9.99 -6.59
CA SER A 831 -17.65 8.61 -6.88
C SER A 831 -19.16 8.39 -6.73
N TYR A 832 -19.62 7.16 -7.01
CA TYR A 832 -20.99 6.73 -6.78
C TYR A 832 -21.37 6.66 -5.30
N ASP A 833 -20.42 6.64 -4.36
CA ASP A 833 -20.69 6.49 -2.93
C ASP A 833 -21.60 7.62 -2.43
N PRO A 834 -22.84 7.33 -2.01
CA PRO A 834 -23.77 8.35 -1.55
C PRO A 834 -23.60 8.68 -0.06
N LEU A 835 -22.84 7.88 0.70
CA LEU A 835 -22.76 8.01 2.16
C LEU A 835 -21.93 9.23 2.55
N GLY A 836 -22.40 9.97 3.58
CA GLY A 836 -21.81 11.25 3.98
C GLY A 836 -22.05 12.40 2.99
N LYS A 837 -22.84 12.18 1.92
CA LYS A 837 -23.29 13.19 0.97
C LYS A 837 -24.80 13.47 1.15
N PRO A 838 -25.36 14.57 0.59
CA PRO A 838 -26.79 14.84 0.62
C PRO A 838 -27.65 13.71 0.00
N ALA A 839 -27.10 12.91 -0.91
CA ALA A 839 -27.76 11.73 -1.47
C ALA A 839 -28.06 10.63 -0.42
N GLU A 840 -27.31 10.55 0.68
CA GLU A 840 -27.59 9.62 1.80
C GLU A 840 -29.00 9.85 2.38
N GLN A 841 -29.40 11.12 2.52
CA GLN A 841 -30.73 11.46 3.00
C GLN A 841 -31.81 11.11 1.98
N ALA A 842 -31.52 11.20 0.68
CA ALA A 842 -32.43 10.77 -0.38
C ALA A 842 -32.67 9.26 -0.32
N ILE A 843 -31.63 8.45 -0.03
CA ILE A 843 -31.77 7.00 0.21
C ILE A 843 -32.70 6.74 1.40
N LYS A 844 -32.49 7.44 2.52
CA LYS A 844 -33.34 7.28 3.70
C LYS A 844 -34.82 7.59 3.40
N THR A 845 -35.07 8.71 2.72
CA THR A 845 -36.42 9.08 2.29
C THR A 845 -37.02 8.04 1.35
N CYS A 846 -36.22 7.54 0.40
CA CYS A 846 -36.62 6.49 -0.53
C CYS A 846 -37.08 5.22 0.19
N PHE A 847 -36.26 4.66 1.06
CA PHE A 847 -36.60 3.42 1.77
C PHE A 847 -37.73 3.58 2.78
N SER A 848 -37.83 4.74 3.43
CA SER A 848 -38.97 5.03 4.33
C SER A 848 -40.32 5.06 3.61
N ARG A 849 -40.34 5.23 2.29
CA ARG A 849 -41.56 5.19 1.48
C ARG A 849 -42.03 3.77 1.19
N TRP A 850 -41.09 2.82 1.05
CA TRP A 850 -41.36 1.46 0.59
C TRP A 850 -41.41 0.44 1.72
N LEU A 851 -40.69 0.71 2.80
CA LEU A 851 -40.52 -0.23 3.90
C LEU A 851 -41.18 0.33 5.16
N PRO A 852 -41.87 -0.52 5.95
CA PRO A 852 -42.42 -0.09 7.23
C PRO A 852 -41.31 0.44 8.16
N PRO A 853 -41.60 1.38 9.08
CA PRO A 853 -40.62 1.88 10.02
C PRO A 853 -39.97 0.72 10.77
N PHE A 854 -38.63 0.70 10.83
CA PHE A 854 -37.89 -0.34 11.54
C PHE A 854 -38.26 -0.32 13.03
N THR A 855 -39.16 -1.20 13.45
CA THR A 855 -39.42 -1.45 14.87
C THR A 855 -38.31 -2.36 15.37
N ALA A 856 -37.30 -1.78 16.03
CA ALA A 856 -36.33 -2.55 16.79
C ALA A 856 -37.10 -3.32 17.87
N GLY A 857 -37.37 -4.60 17.61
CA GLY A 857 -38.07 -5.47 18.54
C GLY A 857 -37.25 -5.59 19.82
N ARG A 858 -37.71 -4.94 20.90
CA ARG A 858 -37.49 -5.48 22.24
C ARG A 858 -38.25 -6.80 22.29
N LYS A 859 -37.52 -7.91 22.26
CA LYS A 859 -38.03 -9.16 22.82
C LYS A 859 -37.40 -9.31 24.20
N GLU A 860 -38.29 -9.48 25.18
CA GLU A 860 -38.04 -9.84 26.58
C GLU A 860 -37.26 -11.15 26.71
#